data_AF-A0A0K1EGR7-F1
#
_entry.id   AF-A0A0K1EGR7-F1
#
_cell.length_a   1.000
_cell.length_b   1.000
_cell.length_c   1.000
_cell.angle_alpha   90.00
_cell.angle_beta   90.00
_cell.angle_gamma   90.00
#
_symmetry.space_group_name_H-M   'P 1'
#
loop_
_entity.id
_entity.type
_entity.pdbx_description
1 polymer ?
#
loop_
_entity_poly.entity_id
_entity_poly.type
_entity_poly.pdbx_seq_one_letter_code
_entity_poly.pdbx_strand_id
1 'polypeptide(L)'
;MRCSLLGSLLVLHLASCAAPSGTSTPAPHAAEGVGLPPVTRSDADEGAIVPEVPPVTVPPSGPLDARVERLARLAKVWGEVRYLHPFLVERDIDWDAALLKAIPKVSAATTGEDEDAAVEEMLKALGDPATRLDRDGAWATSPDAVAPAFEARFRWEGKGKNVLWIDLGSVADDATMVAFALRAQDEIAKARAVIADMRPPAGQGYSFDGNELFEGLVGSLASREGAAPALREVEHHGYASQRGNMTPYQTSLVTRLPALYPFTSGPRPSRIVVLVDKHSSLPAGAVALQSLGDAEIVSDGVLQDEAIVSQISIERGDRPPVLLRISSLEAPLRADVALPEGQGARPAKAGAKDAMIEKALAMIASGKSASGGGRVKGATQEAKRQVTPARSIGWRRDAVYEDQPYPSRELRLLGLFRLWNVFERFFAYRSLMGDAWERALVEFIPRFEAAEDARAYTLTIAEMAARVPDGHVWMVGRPSAELFGVSLNAGIDVLRIEGRPVVVRLSGRVARGSGLAVGDVIVSVDGEDIDARAQRARRYEAASNPWAHAHYADRQALRGAPGSVATLGVEGEGGRRKEVKVPRYSVDDALVKPGPDSDALPYRLLDGGIGYVDLTWLEGNQVDAMFTALASAKGIVFDMRGYPHQTGWALGAGMNVKKAPTALFERPVVSAQAGRGRFLFEQRLPPAPLRFQGPSVMLVDERTQSQAEHIGLLFSAANGTRFVGSPTAGANGDITDMCMPGGTCVTFSGQGIRFGDGRQLQRIGLSPLVPVRPTIAGLRAGKDEVLARGVEVLRREIAARALQPATR
;
A
#
# COMPACT_ATOMS: atom_id res chain seq x y z
N MET A 1 0.52 -13.22 43.70
CA MET A 1 0.30 -14.18 42.59
C MET A 1 -1.06 -14.05 41.90
N ARG A 2 -2.14 -13.53 42.54
CA ARG A 2 -3.44 -13.25 41.86
C ARG A 2 -3.45 -12.01 40.94
N CYS A 3 -2.49 -11.08 41.04
CA CYS A 3 -2.47 -9.85 40.24
C CYS A 3 -1.89 -10.00 38.82
N SER A 4 -1.18 -11.07 38.50
CA SER A 4 -0.57 -11.25 37.16
C SER A 4 -1.59 -11.63 36.08
N LEU A 5 -2.73 -12.22 36.46
CA LEU A 5 -3.78 -12.67 35.53
C LEU A 5 -4.76 -11.57 35.14
N LEU A 6 -5.04 -10.60 36.03
CA LEU A 6 -5.82 -9.41 35.65
C LEU A 6 -5.11 -8.61 34.55
N GLY A 7 -3.78 -8.63 34.50
CA GLY A 7 -3.01 -7.95 33.46
C GLY A 7 -3.19 -8.56 32.06
N SER A 8 -3.28 -9.88 31.93
CA SER A 8 -3.35 -10.53 30.60
C SER A 8 -4.73 -10.41 29.93
N LEU A 9 -5.82 -10.40 30.71
CA LEU A 9 -7.17 -10.13 30.17
C LEU A 9 -7.41 -8.64 29.89
N LEU A 10 -6.85 -7.73 30.72
CA LEU A 10 -7.03 -6.29 30.54
C LEU A 10 -6.17 -5.69 29.41
N VAL A 11 -5.02 -6.29 29.09
CA VAL A 11 -4.10 -5.82 28.03
C VAL A 11 -4.57 -6.22 26.62
N LEU A 12 -5.33 -7.31 26.47
CA LEU A 12 -5.90 -7.70 25.17
C LEU A 12 -7.17 -6.92 24.78
N HIS A 13 -7.96 -6.46 25.76
CA HIS A 13 -9.22 -5.75 25.50
C HIS A 13 -9.06 -4.27 25.05
N LEU A 14 -7.90 -3.66 25.28
CA LEU A 14 -7.63 -2.29 24.79
C LEU A 14 -7.36 -2.22 23.28
N ALA A 15 -7.31 -3.35 22.57
CA ALA A 15 -7.10 -3.41 21.13
C ALA A 15 -8.41 -3.41 20.29
N SER A 16 -9.60 -3.50 20.90
CA SER A 16 -10.88 -3.67 20.18
C SER A 16 -11.91 -2.53 20.36
N CYS A 17 -11.58 -1.44 21.07
CA CYS A 17 -12.52 -0.32 21.20
C CYS A 17 -12.35 0.72 20.08
N ALA A 18 -13.28 0.71 19.13
CA ALA A 18 -13.56 1.87 18.29
C ALA A 18 -13.94 3.07 19.19
N ALA A 19 -13.23 4.18 19.02
CA ALA A 19 -13.49 5.42 19.74
C ALA A 19 -14.83 6.04 19.30
N PRO A 20 -15.73 6.45 20.22
CA PRO A 20 -16.84 7.31 19.88
C PRO A 20 -16.35 8.75 19.69
N SER A 21 -16.90 9.40 18.67
CA SER A 21 -16.77 10.83 18.41
C SER A 21 -17.30 11.66 19.59
N GLY A 22 -16.47 12.58 20.10
CA GLY A 22 -16.87 13.51 21.15
C GLY A 22 -15.77 14.50 21.50
N THR A 23 -15.97 15.75 21.13
CA THR A 23 -15.11 16.91 21.39
C THR A 23 -14.91 17.18 22.89
N SER A 24 -13.68 17.24 23.38
CA SER A 24 -13.25 18.20 24.42
C SER A 24 -11.73 18.17 24.60
N THR A 25 -11.12 19.35 24.49
CA THR A 25 -9.70 19.62 24.76
C THR A 25 -9.47 19.80 26.25
N PRO A 26 -8.40 19.24 26.85
CA PRO A 26 -7.82 19.79 28.07
C PRO A 26 -6.42 20.37 27.82
N ALA A 27 -6.20 21.56 28.37
CA ALA A 27 -4.95 22.31 28.35
C ALA A 27 -3.82 21.59 29.13
N PRO A 28 -2.54 21.75 28.75
CA PRO A 28 -1.44 21.23 29.54
C PRO A 28 -1.00 22.21 30.62
N HIS A 29 -0.82 21.68 31.83
CA HIS A 29 -0.17 22.33 32.96
C HIS A 29 1.32 22.62 32.67
N ALA A 30 1.72 23.82 33.07
CA ALA A 30 3.08 24.34 33.00
C ALA A 30 4.04 23.65 33.99
N ALA A 31 5.27 23.43 33.56
CA ALA A 31 6.44 23.29 34.42
C ALA A 31 7.53 24.25 33.91
N GLU A 32 8.02 25.09 34.81
CA GLU A 32 8.86 26.26 34.59
C GLU A 32 10.37 25.94 34.46
N GLY A 33 11.09 26.85 33.79
CA GLY A 33 12.54 27.09 33.90
C GLY A 33 13.33 26.75 32.63
N VAL A 34 14.11 27.61 31.98
CA VAL A 34 14.68 28.94 32.30
C VAL A 34 14.89 29.65 30.96
N GLY A 35 14.56 30.94 30.89
CA GLY A 35 14.46 31.71 29.64
C GLY A 35 15.77 32.24 29.05
N LEU A 36 15.74 32.41 27.73
CA LEU A 36 16.57 33.33 26.94
C LEU A 36 15.60 34.23 26.13
N PRO A 37 15.94 35.50 25.86
CA PRO A 37 14.97 36.54 25.52
C PRO A 37 14.31 36.36 24.14
N PRO A 38 13.07 36.82 23.95
CA PRO A 38 12.36 36.70 22.69
C PRO A 38 12.97 37.64 21.65
N VAL A 39 13.42 37.07 20.52
CA VAL A 39 13.62 37.86 19.30
C VAL A 39 12.23 38.16 18.75
N THR A 40 11.87 39.43 18.78
CA THR A 40 10.64 39.96 18.20
C THR A 40 10.54 39.55 16.72
N ARG A 41 9.55 38.72 16.39
CA ARG A 41 9.09 38.53 15.01
C ARG A 41 8.59 39.89 14.51
N SER A 42 9.27 40.45 13.52
CA SER A 42 8.72 41.56 12.74
C SER A 42 7.62 41.03 11.83
N ASP A 43 6.52 41.77 11.72
CA ASP A 43 5.29 41.52 10.94
C ASP A 43 5.51 41.46 9.41
N ALA A 44 6.42 40.62 8.93
CA ALA A 44 6.72 40.44 7.51
C ALA A 44 6.58 38.99 7.02
N ASP A 45 5.96 38.10 7.82
CA ASP A 45 5.80 36.67 7.50
C ASP A 45 4.36 36.29 7.07
N GLU A 46 3.46 37.26 6.92
CA GLU A 46 2.17 37.05 6.26
C GLU A 46 2.31 37.24 4.74
N GLY A 47 2.77 36.20 4.05
CA GLY A 47 2.91 36.27 2.58
C GLY A 47 3.22 34.97 1.85
N ALA A 48 3.36 33.82 2.53
CA ALA A 48 3.38 32.54 1.85
C ALA A 48 1.93 32.09 1.59
N ILE A 49 1.31 32.67 0.56
CA ILE A 49 0.12 32.07 -0.05
C ILE A 49 0.58 30.72 -0.60
N VAL A 50 0.37 29.65 0.16
CA VAL A 50 0.24 28.31 -0.41
C VAL A 50 -1.00 28.42 -1.30
N PRO A 51 -0.90 28.33 -2.64
CA PRO A 51 -2.11 28.29 -3.44
C PRO A 51 -2.89 27.06 -3.02
N GLU A 52 -4.08 27.27 -2.45
CA GLU A 52 -5.07 26.20 -2.32
C GLU A 52 -5.21 25.59 -3.71
N VAL A 53 -4.93 24.29 -3.81
CA VAL A 53 -5.25 23.51 -5.00
C VAL A 53 -6.77 23.63 -5.14
N PRO A 54 -7.31 24.23 -6.21
CA PRO A 54 -8.76 24.34 -6.34
C PRO A 54 -9.34 22.93 -6.27
N PRO A 55 -10.36 22.69 -5.43
CA PRO A 55 -11.03 21.41 -5.43
C PRO A 55 -11.50 21.13 -6.85
N VAL A 56 -11.20 19.94 -7.36
CA VAL A 56 -11.83 19.45 -8.59
C VAL A 56 -13.32 19.61 -8.38
N THR A 57 -13.96 20.53 -9.10
CA THR A 57 -15.39 20.81 -8.95
C THR A 57 -16.15 19.56 -9.33
N VAL A 58 -16.71 18.92 -8.31
CA VAL A 58 -17.47 17.68 -8.38
C VAL A 58 -18.88 18.02 -8.88
N PRO A 59 -19.37 17.40 -9.97
CA PRO A 59 -20.80 17.46 -10.28
C PRO A 59 -21.59 16.83 -9.12
N PRO A 60 -22.73 17.38 -8.70
CA PRO A 60 -23.53 16.78 -7.63
C PRO A 60 -23.85 15.31 -7.96
N SER A 61 -23.55 14.41 -7.02
CA SER A 61 -23.91 13.00 -7.14
C SER A 61 -25.43 12.87 -7.02
N GLY A 62 -26.10 12.60 -8.13
CA GLY A 62 -27.42 11.96 -8.08
C GLY A 62 -27.34 10.59 -7.39
N PRO A 63 -28.47 9.93 -7.13
CA PRO A 63 -28.47 8.55 -6.64
C PRO A 63 -27.62 7.69 -7.57
N LEU A 64 -26.64 6.98 -7.01
CA LEU A 64 -25.79 6.07 -7.79
C LEU A 64 -26.66 4.96 -8.38
N ASP A 65 -26.32 4.53 -9.60
CA ASP A 65 -26.92 3.34 -10.19
C ASP A 65 -26.62 2.14 -9.27
N ALA A 66 -27.67 1.52 -8.72
CA ALA A 66 -27.55 0.37 -7.82
C ALA A 66 -26.69 -0.76 -8.42
N ARG A 67 -26.70 -0.92 -9.75
CA ARG A 67 -25.83 -1.88 -10.46
C ARG A 67 -24.35 -1.55 -10.31
N VAL A 68 -24.00 -0.27 -10.39
CA VAL A 68 -22.64 0.21 -10.22
C VAL A 68 -22.17 0.00 -8.78
N GLU A 69 -23.03 0.24 -7.79
CA GLU A 69 -22.71 -0.03 -6.38
C GLU A 69 -22.43 -1.52 -6.14
N ARG A 70 -23.24 -2.42 -6.72
CA ARG A 70 -23.00 -3.87 -6.66
C ARG A 70 -21.64 -4.27 -7.26
N LEU A 71 -21.30 -3.72 -8.43
CA LEU A 71 -20.01 -3.96 -9.08
C LEU A 71 -18.84 -3.40 -8.26
N ALA A 72 -19.00 -2.24 -7.63
CA ALA A 72 -17.99 -1.67 -6.74
C ALA A 72 -17.75 -2.53 -5.49
N ARG A 73 -18.82 -3.08 -4.88
CA ARG A 73 -18.68 -4.06 -3.78
C ARG A 73 -17.95 -5.32 -4.23
N LEU A 74 -18.30 -5.86 -5.40
CA LEU A 74 -17.61 -7.02 -5.99
C LEU A 74 -16.12 -6.74 -6.18
N ALA A 75 -15.75 -5.56 -6.70
CA ALA A 75 -14.36 -5.17 -6.92
C ALA A 75 -13.54 -5.16 -5.62
N LYS A 76 -14.13 -4.70 -4.51
CA LYS A 76 -13.49 -4.67 -3.20
C LYS A 76 -13.26 -6.08 -2.65
N VAL A 77 -14.31 -6.92 -2.67
CA VAL A 77 -14.21 -8.32 -2.23
C VAL A 77 -13.15 -9.06 -3.02
N TRP A 78 -13.15 -8.93 -4.36
CA TRP A 78 -12.16 -9.54 -5.22
C TRP A 78 -10.73 -9.12 -4.85
N GLY A 79 -10.53 -7.84 -4.56
CA GLY A 79 -9.24 -7.28 -4.17
C GLY A 79 -8.72 -7.80 -2.83
N GLU A 80 -9.58 -7.87 -1.80
CA GLU A 80 -9.17 -8.42 -0.51
C GLU A 80 -8.73 -9.89 -0.64
N VAL A 81 -9.53 -10.70 -1.35
CA VAL A 81 -9.16 -12.10 -1.62
C VAL A 81 -7.85 -12.17 -2.40
N ARG A 82 -7.68 -11.36 -3.46
CA ARG A 82 -6.51 -11.37 -4.34
C ARG A 82 -5.20 -11.20 -3.57
N TYR A 83 -5.17 -10.31 -2.58
CA TYR A 83 -3.94 -9.89 -1.88
C TYR A 83 -3.77 -10.45 -0.47
N LEU A 84 -4.80 -11.07 0.12
CA LEU A 84 -4.71 -11.60 1.49
C LEU A 84 -4.92 -13.12 1.57
N HIS A 85 -5.58 -13.75 0.58
CA HIS A 85 -5.95 -15.15 0.69
C HIS A 85 -4.76 -16.09 0.44
N PRO A 86 -4.34 -16.93 1.42
CA PRO A 86 -3.14 -17.77 1.32
C PRO A 86 -3.21 -18.80 0.20
N PHE A 87 -4.39 -19.33 -0.12
CA PHE A 87 -4.53 -20.29 -1.23
C PHE A 87 -4.11 -19.73 -2.59
N LEU A 88 -4.09 -18.41 -2.81
CA LEU A 88 -3.62 -17.84 -4.08
C LEU A 88 -2.08 -17.88 -4.23
N VAL A 89 -1.36 -18.20 -3.15
CA VAL A 89 0.10 -18.44 -3.16
C VAL A 89 0.43 -19.94 -3.02
N GLU A 90 -0.49 -20.71 -2.44
CA GLU A 90 -0.30 -22.13 -2.14
C GLU A 90 -0.91 -23.07 -3.20
N ARG A 91 -1.88 -22.60 -3.99
CA ARG A 91 -2.66 -23.41 -4.94
C ARG A 91 -2.82 -22.71 -6.28
N ASP A 92 -2.94 -23.49 -7.35
CA ASP A 92 -3.19 -22.97 -8.70
C ASP A 92 -4.69 -22.65 -8.88
N ILE A 93 -5.05 -21.40 -8.56
CA ILE A 93 -6.43 -20.89 -8.65
C ILE A 93 -6.45 -19.72 -9.63
N ASP A 94 -7.27 -19.83 -10.67
CA ASP A 94 -7.51 -18.74 -11.62
C ASP A 94 -8.56 -17.76 -11.05
N TRP A 95 -8.07 -16.83 -10.23
CA TRP A 95 -8.91 -15.84 -9.56
C TRP A 95 -9.51 -14.79 -10.51
N ASP A 96 -8.89 -14.56 -11.67
CA ASP A 96 -9.47 -13.70 -12.70
C ASP A 96 -10.67 -14.36 -13.35
N ALA A 97 -10.58 -15.66 -13.68
CA ALA A 97 -11.68 -16.41 -14.27
C ALA A 97 -12.91 -16.46 -13.35
N ALA A 98 -12.71 -16.51 -12.02
CA ALA A 98 -13.80 -16.43 -11.05
C ALA A 98 -14.54 -15.08 -11.14
N LEU A 99 -13.79 -13.97 -11.19
CA LEU A 99 -14.36 -12.63 -11.32
C LEU A 99 -15.07 -12.41 -12.66
N LEU A 100 -14.47 -12.87 -13.76
CA LEU A 100 -15.05 -12.74 -15.10
C LEU A 100 -16.41 -13.45 -15.22
N LYS A 101 -16.63 -14.55 -14.46
CA LYS A 101 -17.94 -15.21 -14.34
C LYS A 101 -18.92 -14.45 -13.44
N ALA A 102 -18.42 -13.78 -12.40
CA ALA A 102 -19.24 -13.07 -11.42
C ALA A 102 -19.76 -11.71 -11.95
N ILE A 103 -18.95 -10.97 -12.70
CA ILE A 103 -19.29 -9.65 -13.27
C ILE A 103 -20.66 -9.63 -13.98
N PRO A 104 -20.96 -10.51 -14.95
CA PRO A 104 -22.25 -10.47 -15.65
C PRO A 104 -23.42 -10.77 -14.72
N LYS A 105 -23.25 -11.67 -13.73
CA LYS A 105 -24.29 -12.04 -12.76
C LYS A 105 -24.60 -10.91 -11.80
N VAL A 106 -23.57 -10.29 -11.20
CA VAL A 106 -23.71 -9.12 -10.32
C VAL A 106 -24.30 -7.92 -11.06
N SER A 107 -23.91 -7.74 -12.34
CA SER A 107 -24.47 -6.69 -13.19
C SER A 107 -25.95 -6.92 -13.54
N ALA A 108 -26.38 -8.17 -13.69
CA ALA A 108 -27.76 -8.53 -14.02
C ALA A 108 -28.65 -8.70 -12.77
N ALA A 109 -28.06 -8.80 -11.58
CA ALA A 109 -28.77 -8.95 -10.31
C ALA A 109 -29.83 -7.85 -10.15
N THR A 110 -31.05 -8.25 -9.83
CA THR A 110 -32.17 -7.33 -9.57
C THR A 110 -32.52 -7.25 -8.09
N THR A 111 -32.16 -8.30 -7.35
CA THR A 111 -32.30 -8.39 -5.91
C THR A 111 -30.93 -8.50 -5.23
N GLY A 112 -30.90 -8.25 -3.93
CA GLY A 112 -29.69 -8.50 -3.14
C GLY A 112 -29.35 -9.99 -3.04
N GLU A 113 -30.34 -10.89 -3.13
CA GLU A 113 -30.11 -12.34 -3.14
C GLU A 113 -29.39 -12.79 -4.42
N ASP A 114 -29.74 -12.21 -5.57
CA ASP A 114 -29.03 -12.44 -6.83
C ASP A 114 -27.55 -12.02 -6.74
N GLU A 115 -27.28 -10.87 -6.11
CA GLU A 115 -25.93 -10.38 -5.86
C GLU A 115 -25.15 -11.35 -4.97
N ASP A 116 -25.74 -11.75 -3.85
CA ASP A 116 -25.11 -12.65 -2.89
C ASP A 116 -24.83 -14.02 -3.50
N ALA A 117 -25.76 -14.58 -4.29
CA ALA A 117 -25.55 -15.84 -5.00
C ALA A 117 -24.36 -15.75 -5.99
N ALA A 118 -24.21 -14.62 -6.69
CA ALA A 118 -23.11 -14.40 -7.62
C ALA A 118 -21.76 -14.26 -6.89
N VAL A 119 -21.72 -13.53 -5.78
CA VAL A 119 -20.51 -13.40 -4.93
C VAL A 119 -20.13 -14.75 -4.33
N GLU A 120 -21.10 -15.50 -3.81
CA GLU A 120 -20.88 -16.82 -3.23
C GLU A 120 -20.35 -17.83 -4.27
N GLU A 121 -20.83 -17.79 -5.51
CA GLU A 121 -20.27 -18.58 -6.61
C GLU A 121 -18.82 -18.20 -6.95
N MET A 122 -18.48 -16.91 -6.91
CA MET A 122 -17.09 -16.46 -7.07
C MET A 122 -16.19 -17.03 -5.96
N LEU A 123 -16.62 -16.94 -4.70
CA LEU A 123 -15.86 -17.46 -3.55
C LEU A 123 -15.68 -18.98 -3.61
N LYS A 124 -16.68 -19.74 -4.13
CA LYS A 124 -16.57 -21.19 -4.33
C LYS A 124 -15.39 -21.60 -5.22
N ALA A 125 -14.90 -20.72 -6.11
CA ALA A 125 -13.72 -21.00 -6.93
C ALA A 125 -12.44 -21.19 -6.10
N LEU A 126 -12.40 -20.70 -4.85
CA LEU A 126 -11.28 -20.91 -3.93
C LEU A 126 -11.19 -22.35 -3.42
N GLY A 127 -12.32 -23.07 -3.43
CA GLY A 127 -12.42 -24.36 -2.73
C GLY A 127 -12.11 -24.24 -1.25
N ASP A 128 -12.49 -23.12 -0.63
CA ASP A 128 -12.26 -22.81 0.79
C ASP A 128 -13.61 -22.63 1.51
N PRO A 129 -13.99 -23.54 2.43
CA PRO A 129 -15.20 -23.37 3.23
C PRO A 129 -15.09 -22.28 4.31
N ALA A 130 -13.86 -21.86 4.67
CA ALA A 130 -13.67 -20.76 5.60
C ALA A 130 -14.07 -19.42 4.93
N THR A 131 -13.72 -19.21 3.67
CA THR A 131 -14.08 -18.00 2.93
C THR A 131 -15.51 -18.05 2.39
N ARG A 132 -16.44 -17.32 3.01
CA ARG A 132 -17.89 -17.41 2.74
C ARG A 132 -18.64 -16.12 3.09
N LEU A 133 -19.91 -16.03 2.67
CA LEU A 133 -20.82 -14.99 3.15
C LEU A 133 -21.28 -15.29 4.59
N ASP A 134 -21.28 -14.28 5.45
CA ASP A 134 -21.84 -14.38 6.80
C ASP A 134 -23.33 -14.01 6.81
N ARG A 135 -24.16 -14.95 6.35
CA ARG A 135 -25.62 -14.74 6.25
C ARG A 135 -26.31 -14.68 7.62
N ASP A 136 -25.72 -15.35 8.61
CA ASP A 136 -26.34 -15.53 9.93
C ASP A 136 -25.89 -14.45 10.92
N GLY A 137 -25.03 -13.51 10.50
CA GLY A 137 -24.41 -12.53 11.39
C GLY A 137 -23.59 -13.20 12.50
N ALA A 138 -23.08 -14.41 12.22
CA ALA A 138 -22.36 -15.22 13.19
C ALA A 138 -21.05 -14.56 13.63
N TRP A 139 -20.51 -13.63 12.83
CA TRP A 139 -19.36 -12.81 13.21
C TRP A 139 -19.74 -11.56 14.02
N ALA A 140 -20.92 -10.98 13.77
CA ALA A 140 -21.33 -9.67 14.30
C ALA A 140 -22.17 -9.75 15.59
N THR A 141 -22.53 -10.95 16.07
CA THR A 141 -23.37 -11.10 17.25
C THR A 141 -22.54 -11.14 18.53
N SER A 142 -22.41 -9.99 19.20
CA SER A 142 -22.56 -9.98 20.66
C SER A 142 -24.06 -9.97 20.91
N PRO A 143 -24.66 -11.04 21.43
CA PRO A 143 -26.10 -11.11 21.48
C PRO A 143 -26.60 -10.52 22.80
N ASP A 144 -27.66 -9.73 22.69
CA ASP A 144 -28.71 -9.56 23.71
C ASP A 144 -29.41 -10.91 24.07
N ALA A 145 -28.77 -12.06 23.82
CA ALA A 145 -29.28 -13.36 24.21
C ALA A 145 -28.98 -13.59 25.68
N VAL A 146 -30.04 -13.77 26.47
CA VAL A 146 -29.96 -14.12 27.88
C VAL A 146 -29.07 -15.35 28.06
N ALA A 147 -27.90 -15.15 28.65
CA ALA A 147 -26.99 -16.22 29.01
C ALA A 147 -27.74 -17.24 29.89
N PRO A 148 -27.61 -18.56 29.65
CA PRO A 148 -28.13 -19.54 30.59
C PRO A 148 -27.50 -19.31 31.97
N ALA A 149 -28.27 -19.53 33.03
CA ALA A 149 -27.78 -19.36 34.40
C ALA A 149 -26.45 -20.11 34.60
N PHE A 150 -25.50 -19.45 35.27
CA PHE A 150 -24.13 -19.91 35.55
C PHE A 150 -23.96 -21.39 35.94
N GLU A 151 -24.92 -21.94 36.70
CA GLU A 151 -24.96 -23.35 37.14
C GLU A 151 -25.24 -24.36 36.00
N ALA A 152 -25.83 -23.94 34.88
CA ALA A 152 -26.20 -24.80 33.77
C ALA A 152 -25.01 -25.15 32.83
N ARG A 153 -23.86 -24.47 33.00
CA ARG A 153 -22.67 -24.66 32.17
C ARG A 153 -21.71 -25.75 32.67
N PHE A 154 -21.91 -26.24 33.89
CA PHE A 154 -21.13 -27.33 34.47
C PHE A 154 -22.03 -28.52 34.76
N ARG A 155 -21.61 -29.71 34.32
CA ARG A 155 -22.36 -30.94 34.60
C ARG A 155 -21.41 -32.07 34.95
N TRP A 156 -21.72 -32.79 36.02
CA TRP A 156 -20.93 -33.93 36.44
C TRP A 156 -21.54 -35.22 35.89
N GLU A 157 -20.79 -35.89 35.02
CA GLU A 157 -21.18 -37.09 34.29
C GLU A 157 -20.37 -38.33 34.75
N GLY A 158 -20.81 -39.51 34.31
CA GLY A 158 -20.12 -40.79 34.55
C GLY A 158 -20.45 -41.48 35.88
N LYS A 159 -20.03 -42.75 36.00
CA LYS A 159 -20.24 -43.57 37.22
C LYS A 159 -19.40 -42.99 38.36
N GLY A 160 -20.08 -42.39 39.34
CA GLY A 160 -19.45 -41.72 40.49
C GLY A 160 -19.25 -40.22 40.33
N LYS A 161 -19.82 -39.58 39.28
CA LYS A 161 -19.76 -38.12 39.05
C LYS A 161 -18.33 -37.56 39.08
N ASN A 162 -17.43 -38.16 38.30
CA ASN A 162 -16.01 -37.81 38.28
C ASN A 162 -15.53 -37.23 36.94
N VAL A 163 -16.44 -37.10 35.95
CA VAL A 163 -16.19 -36.41 34.68
C VAL A 163 -16.90 -35.06 34.72
N LEU A 164 -16.15 -33.98 34.53
CA LEU A 164 -16.70 -32.63 34.43
C LEU A 164 -16.95 -32.29 32.96
N TRP A 165 -18.22 -32.10 32.59
CA TRP A 165 -18.61 -31.51 31.32
C TRP A 165 -18.74 -30.00 31.47
N ILE A 166 -18.10 -29.26 30.58
CA ILE A 166 -18.06 -27.79 30.56
C ILE A 166 -18.64 -27.32 29.22
N ASP A 167 -19.72 -26.54 29.28
CA ASP A 167 -20.34 -25.91 28.12
C ASP A 167 -19.60 -24.61 27.75
N LEU A 168 -18.81 -24.66 26.69
CA LEU A 168 -18.06 -23.53 26.16
C LEU A 168 -18.69 -22.97 24.87
N GLY A 169 -19.64 -23.66 24.25
CA GLY A 169 -20.34 -23.18 23.04
C GLY A 169 -21.45 -22.15 23.30
N SER A 170 -21.82 -21.89 24.56
CA SER A 170 -22.86 -20.91 24.92
C SER A 170 -22.28 -19.51 25.22
N VAL A 171 -22.96 -18.47 24.74
CA VAL A 171 -22.61 -17.03 24.90
C VAL A 171 -22.77 -16.56 26.36
N ALA A 172 -21.89 -15.68 26.85
CA ALA A 172 -21.99 -15.06 28.18
C ALA A 172 -21.62 -13.55 28.15
N ASP A 173 -22.20 -12.75 29.06
CA ASP A 173 -21.76 -11.37 29.26
C ASP A 173 -20.38 -11.26 29.95
N ASP A 174 -19.69 -10.14 29.76
CA ASP A 174 -18.32 -9.89 30.24
C ASP A 174 -18.13 -10.11 31.76
N ALA A 175 -19.12 -9.74 32.56
CA ALA A 175 -19.05 -9.89 34.03
C ALA A 175 -19.13 -11.38 34.43
N THR A 176 -19.91 -12.16 33.68
CA THR A 176 -20.09 -13.60 33.88
C THR A 176 -18.86 -14.41 33.43
N MET A 177 -18.10 -13.91 32.44
CA MET A 177 -16.91 -14.56 31.89
C MET A 177 -15.78 -14.76 32.91
N VAL A 178 -15.41 -13.70 33.64
CA VAL A 178 -14.32 -13.77 34.64
C VAL A 178 -14.70 -14.68 35.81
N ALA A 179 -15.95 -14.57 36.29
CA ALA A 179 -16.46 -15.44 37.35
C ALA A 179 -16.50 -16.91 36.91
N PHE A 180 -16.85 -17.17 35.65
CA PHE A 180 -16.87 -18.51 35.06
C PHE A 180 -15.46 -19.10 35.00
N ALA A 181 -14.49 -18.35 34.48
CA ALA A 181 -13.11 -18.83 34.36
C ALA A 181 -12.53 -19.21 35.73
N LEU A 182 -12.73 -18.39 36.76
CA LEU A 182 -12.24 -18.67 38.12
C LEU A 182 -12.88 -19.93 38.72
N ARG A 183 -14.20 -20.09 38.60
CA ARG A 183 -14.89 -21.29 39.12
C ARG A 183 -14.58 -22.53 38.30
N ALA A 184 -14.45 -22.42 36.99
CA ALA A 184 -14.08 -23.52 36.11
C ALA A 184 -12.73 -24.11 36.52
N GLN A 185 -11.74 -23.27 36.87
CA GLN A 185 -10.45 -23.74 37.39
C GLN A 185 -10.61 -24.56 38.68
N ASP A 186 -11.43 -24.10 39.62
CA ASP A 186 -11.71 -24.82 40.88
C ASP A 186 -12.44 -26.16 40.65
N GLU A 187 -13.38 -26.22 39.70
CA GLU A 187 -14.09 -27.45 39.35
C GLU A 187 -13.19 -28.44 38.58
N ILE A 188 -12.35 -27.95 37.66
CA ILE A 188 -11.36 -28.74 36.93
C ILE A 188 -10.39 -29.43 37.90
N ALA A 189 -9.97 -28.75 38.96
CA ALA A 189 -9.08 -29.32 39.98
C ALA A 189 -9.70 -30.50 40.75
N LYS A 190 -11.04 -30.61 40.78
CA LYS A 190 -11.78 -31.73 41.41
C LYS A 190 -12.02 -32.88 40.44
N ALA A 191 -11.92 -32.65 39.14
CA ALA A 191 -12.33 -33.59 38.12
C ALA A 191 -11.25 -34.64 37.81
N ARG A 192 -11.65 -35.90 37.63
CA ARG A 192 -10.75 -36.94 37.12
C ARG A 192 -10.54 -36.79 35.61
N ALA A 193 -11.58 -36.38 34.89
CA ALA A 193 -11.55 -36.11 33.46
C ALA A 193 -12.46 -34.93 33.11
N VAL A 194 -12.17 -34.24 32.02
CA VAL A 194 -12.94 -33.09 31.52
C VAL A 194 -13.45 -33.36 30.11
N ILE A 195 -14.70 -33.01 29.84
CA ILE A 195 -15.26 -32.86 28.48
C ILE A 195 -15.49 -31.36 28.26
N ALA A 196 -14.72 -30.76 27.37
CA ALA A 196 -14.89 -29.37 26.95
C ALA A 196 -15.71 -29.35 25.66
N ASP A 197 -16.94 -28.85 25.74
CA ASP A 197 -17.89 -28.86 24.64
C ASP A 197 -17.93 -27.48 23.95
N MET A 198 -17.28 -27.37 22.79
CA MET A 198 -17.22 -26.13 22.01
C MET A 198 -18.43 -25.93 21.09
N ARG A 199 -19.33 -26.92 21.03
CA ARG A 199 -20.45 -26.91 20.07
C ARG A 199 -21.52 -25.91 20.51
N PRO A 200 -21.95 -24.99 19.63
CA PRO A 200 -23.02 -24.07 19.96
C PRO A 200 -24.33 -24.82 20.24
N PRO A 201 -25.22 -24.28 21.09
CA PRO A 201 -26.58 -24.80 21.24
C PRO A 201 -27.29 -24.89 19.88
N ALA A 202 -28.18 -25.88 19.74
CA ALA A 202 -28.87 -26.10 18.47
C ALA A 202 -29.64 -24.84 18.03
N GLY A 203 -29.41 -24.42 16.79
CA GLY A 203 -30.02 -23.22 16.22
C GLY A 203 -29.35 -21.89 16.62
N GLN A 204 -28.23 -21.93 17.35
CA GLN A 204 -27.38 -20.76 17.59
C GLN A 204 -26.16 -20.77 16.66
N GLY A 205 -25.71 -19.57 16.32
CA GLY A 205 -24.46 -19.35 15.59
C GLY A 205 -23.23 -19.52 16.48
N TYR A 206 -22.08 -19.21 15.91
CA TYR A 206 -20.78 -19.24 16.54
C TYR A 206 -20.72 -18.39 17.83
N SER A 207 -20.04 -18.86 18.88
CA SER A 207 -19.75 -18.07 20.10
C SER A 207 -18.25 -17.71 20.14
N PHE A 208 -17.94 -16.41 20.05
CA PHE A 208 -16.57 -15.90 20.19
C PHE A 208 -16.05 -16.09 21.63
N ASP A 209 -16.91 -15.89 22.63
CA ASP A 209 -16.62 -16.03 24.06
C ASP A 209 -16.06 -17.41 24.45
N GLY A 210 -16.57 -18.47 23.81
CA GLY A 210 -16.16 -19.85 24.10
C GLY A 210 -14.68 -20.13 23.89
N ASN A 211 -14.09 -19.52 22.85
CA ASN A 211 -12.66 -19.64 22.58
C ASN A 211 -11.83 -18.95 23.66
N GLU A 212 -12.15 -17.70 23.98
CA GLU A 212 -11.42 -16.95 25.01
C GLU A 212 -11.47 -17.64 26.38
N LEU A 213 -12.65 -18.19 26.74
CA LEU A 213 -12.81 -19.01 27.93
C LEU A 213 -11.91 -20.24 27.90
N PHE A 214 -11.89 -20.98 26.79
CA PHE A 214 -11.03 -22.15 26.67
C PHE A 214 -9.55 -21.77 26.84
N GLU A 215 -9.09 -20.70 26.16
CA GLU A 215 -7.71 -20.25 26.23
C GLU A 215 -7.30 -19.88 27.67
N GLY A 216 -8.21 -19.25 28.44
CA GLY A 216 -8.01 -18.97 29.87
C GLY A 216 -7.93 -20.22 30.77
N LEU A 217 -8.46 -21.37 30.32
CA LEU A 217 -8.45 -22.63 31.07
C LEU A 217 -7.26 -23.53 30.73
N VAL A 218 -6.55 -23.29 29.62
CA VAL A 218 -5.42 -24.14 29.18
C VAL A 218 -4.40 -24.34 30.29
N GLY A 219 -4.10 -23.30 31.08
CA GLY A 219 -3.14 -23.39 32.18
C GLY A 219 -3.50 -24.40 33.28
N SER A 220 -4.79 -24.69 33.48
CA SER A 220 -5.27 -25.69 34.45
C SER A 220 -5.43 -27.09 33.85
N LEU A 221 -5.34 -27.18 32.52
CA LEU A 221 -5.51 -28.41 31.74
C LEU A 221 -4.17 -28.99 31.28
N ALA A 222 -3.21 -28.13 30.94
CA ALA A 222 -1.95 -28.51 30.33
C ALA A 222 -1.00 -29.23 31.29
N SER A 223 -0.29 -30.22 30.78
CA SER A 223 0.67 -30.97 31.57
C SER A 223 2.00 -30.27 31.77
N ARG A 224 2.35 -29.44 30.79
CA ARG A 224 3.58 -28.69 30.60
C ARG A 224 3.29 -27.58 29.60
N GLU A 225 4.25 -26.69 29.40
CA GLU A 225 4.15 -25.68 28.34
C GLU A 225 4.02 -26.36 26.96
N GLY A 226 3.04 -25.90 26.18
CA GLY A 226 2.74 -26.42 24.85
C GLY A 226 2.62 -25.31 23.83
N ALA A 227 2.75 -25.66 22.56
CA ALA A 227 2.59 -24.72 21.45
C ALA A 227 1.47 -25.21 20.52
N ALA A 228 0.64 -24.29 20.05
CA ALA A 228 -0.26 -24.56 18.94
C ALA A 228 0.54 -24.71 17.62
N PRO A 229 -0.07 -25.15 16.52
CA PRO A 229 0.57 -25.08 15.21
C PRO A 229 0.85 -23.63 14.79
N ALA A 230 1.94 -23.42 14.05
CA ALA A 230 2.23 -22.14 13.44
C ALA A 230 1.23 -21.84 12.32
N LEU A 231 0.82 -20.58 12.23
CA LEU A 231 0.01 -20.05 11.14
C LEU A 231 0.89 -19.31 10.15
N ARG A 232 0.51 -19.36 8.88
CA ARG A 232 1.21 -18.73 7.77
C ARG A 232 0.30 -17.74 7.08
N GLU A 233 0.80 -16.55 6.78
CA GLU A 233 0.01 -15.46 6.19
C GLU A 233 0.73 -14.87 4.98
N VAL A 234 -0.03 -14.34 4.02
CA VAL A 234 0.54 -13.64 2.87
C VAL A 234 0.94 -12.24 3.29
N GLU A 235 2.18 -11.86 2.97
CA GLU A 235 2.68 -10.51 3.16
C GLU A 235 3.35 -10.01 1.88
N HIS A 236 2.93 -8.83 1.43
CA HIS A 236 3.51 -8.13 0.30
C HIS A 236 4.30 -6.91 0.78
N HIS A 237 5.51 -6.75 0.28
CA HIS A 237 6.35 -5.55 0.43
C HIS A 237 6.39 -4.83 -0.92
N GLY A 238 5.48 -3.87 -1.08
CA GLY A 238 5.20 -3.17 -2.34
C GLY A 238 4.63 -4.08 -3.45
N TYR A 239 4.40 -3.51 -4.63
CA TYR A 239 3.80 -4.20 -5.78
C TYR A 239 4.84 -4.62 -6.81
N ALA A 240 4.92 -5.92 -7.10
CA ALA A 240 5.85 -6.47 -8.07
C ALA A 240 5.60 -5.93 -9.49
N SER A 241 6.52 -5.10 -9.98
CA SER A 241 6.49 -4.56 -11.35
C SER A 241 6.32 -5.66 -12.40
N GLN A 242 5.42 -5.42 -13.35
CA GLN A 242 5.15 -6.37 -14.42
C GLN A 242 6.16 -6.27 -15.59
N ARG A 243 6.80 -5.10 -15.76
CA ARG A 243 7.82 -4.86 -16.81
C ARG A 243 9.27 -4.85 -16.32
N GLY A 244 9.51 -5.16 -15.04
CA GLY A 244 10.87 -5.41 -14.50
C GLY A 244 11.59 -4.19 -13.92
N ASN A 245 10.86 -3.19 -13.42
CA ASN A 245 11.46 -2.03 -12.74
C ASN A 245 12.17 -2.39 -11.41
N MET A 246 13.12 -1.52 -11.04
CA MET A 246 14.26 -1.74 -10.13
C MET A 246 13.98 -1.78 -8.60
N THR A 247 12.76 -2.00 -8.14
CA THR A 247 12.49 -2.02 -6.68
C THR A 247 12.48 -3.47 -6.15
N PRO A 248 13.09 -3.77 -4.99
CA PRO A 248 13.01 -5.09 -4.37
C PRO A 248 11.62 -5.31 -3.76
N TYR A 249 10.66 -5.59 -4.62
CA TYR A 249 9.33 -6.02 -4.24
C TYR A 249 9.35 -7.50 -3.87
N GLN A 250 8.63 -7.87 -2.81
CA GLN A 250 8.60 -9.24 -2.33
C GLN A 250 7.18 -9.63 -1.94
N THR A 251 6.78 -10.84 -2.28
CA THR A 251 5.64 -11.52 -1.67
C THR A 251 6.16 -12.72 -0.91
N SER A 252 5.75 -12.85 0.34
CA SER A 252 6.19 -13.88 1.27
C SER A 252 5.00 -14.58 1.87
N LEU A 253 5.18 -15.87 2.17
CA LEU A 253 4.34 -16.57 3.12
C LEU A 253 5.07 -16.53 4.46
N VAL A 254 4.60 -15.69 5.39
CA VAL A 254 5.26 -15.42 6.68
C VAL A 254 4.69 -16.38 7.72
N THR A 255 5.55 -17.19 8.33
CA THR A 255 5.17 -18.07 9.45
C THR A 255 5.19 -17.29 10.76
N ARG A 256 4.04 -17.15 11.40
CA ARG A 256 3.94 -16.66 12.77
C ARG A 256 4.29 -17.80 13.72
N LEU A 257 5.28 -17.58 14.58
CA LEU A 257 5.59 -18.52 15.65
C LEU A 257 4.35 -18.75 16.53
N PRO A 258 4.10 -19.99 16.94
CA PRO A 258 2.92 -20.29 17.72
C PRO A 258 2.98 -19.64 19.10
N ALA A 259 1.81 -19.26 19.62
CA ALA A 259 1.70 -18.86 21.01
C ALA A 259 2.09 -20.03 21.92
N LEU A 260 2.84 -19.72 22.98
CA LEU A 260 3.14 -20.66 24.04
C LEU A 260 2.02 -20.61 25.07
N TYR A 261 1.46 -21.77 25.38
CA TYR A 261 0.42 -21.93 26.37
C TYR A 261 1.05 -22.31 27.72
N PRO A 262 0.88 -21.46 28.74
CA PRO A 262 1.47 -21.73 30.06
C PRO A 262 0.76 -22.89 30.73
N PHE A 263 1.39 -23.46 31.75
CA PHE A 263 0.76 -24.43 32.65
C PHE A 263 0.88 -23.96 34.09
N THR A 264 -0.04 -24.41 34.94
CA THR A 264 -0.03 -24.15 36.38
C THR A 264 0.25 -25.45 37.15
N SER A 265 1.02 -25.35 38.23
CA SER A 265 1.25 -26.50 39.12
C SER A 265 0.01 -26.72 40.01
N GLY A 266 -0.63 -27.87 39.90
CA GLY A 266 -1.81 -28.21 40.71
C GLY A 266 -2.48 -29.53 40.30
N PRO A 267 -3.55 -29.93 41.01
CA PRO A 267 -4.40 -31.05 40.60
C PRO A 267 -5.00 -30.76 39.21
N ARG A 268 -4.95 -31.75 38.32
CA ARG A 268 -5.46 -31.64 36.96
C ARG A 268 -6.17 -32.92 36.53
N PRO A 269 -7.09 -32.84 35.56
CA PRO A 269 -7.73 -34.02 35.01
C PRO A 269 -6.69 -34.93 34.34
N SER A 270 -6.89 -36.24 34.51
CA SER A 270 -6.06 -37.28 33.88
C SER A 270 -6.39 -37.50 32.39
N ARG A 271 -7.52 -36.94 31.92
CA ARG A 271 -7.99 -37.00 30.54
C ARG A 271 -8.83 -35.77 30.20
N ILE A 272 -8.64 -35.23 29.01
CA ILE A 272 -9.44 -34.13 28.49
C ILE A 272 -9.98 -34.55 27.11
N VAL A 273 -11.26 -34.32 26.86
CA VAL A 273 -11.88 -34.53 25.55
C VAL A 273 -12.50 -33.23 25.09
N VAL A 274 -12.12 -32.75 23.91
CA VAL A 274 -12.66 -31.52 23.30
C VAL A 274 -13.63 -31.90 22.19
N LEU A 275 -14.87 -31.40 22.25
CA LEU A 275 -15.91 -31.67 21.24
C LEU A 275 -16.04 -30.46 20.31
N VAL A 276 -15.95 -30.70 19.00
CA VAL A 276 -16.10 -29.66 17.96
C VAL A 276 -16.98 -30.16 16.82
N ASP A 277 -17.72 -29.25 16.20
CA ASP A 277 -18.45 -29.49 14.96
C ASP A 277 -18.15 -28.38 13.93
N LYS A 278 -18.80 -28.43 12.77
CA LYS A 278 -18.64 -27.43 11.70
C LYS A 278 -19.11 -26.01 12.05
N HIS A 279 -19.79 -25.83 13.19
CA HIS A 279 -20.27 -24.55 13.70
C HIS A 279 -19.44 -24.07 14.90
N SER A 280 -18.44 -24.85 15.33
CA SER A 280 -17.52 -24.54 16.43
C SER A 280 -16.22 -23.94 15.88
N SER A 281 -15.53 -23.09 16.64
CA SER A 281 -14.08 -22.91 16.43
C SER A 281 -13.33 -23.87 17.32
N LEU A 282 -12.18 -24.29 16.81
CA LEU A 282 -11.20 -25.01 17.58
C LEU A 282 -10.19 -24.02 18.18
N PRO A 283 -10.16 -23.85 19.52
CA PRO A 283 -9.17 -23.03 20.19
C PRO A 283 -7.75 -23.52 19.89
N ALA A 284 -6.81 -22.60 19.74
CA ALA A 284 -5.42 -22.95 19.50
C ALA A 284 -4.82 -23.69 20.71
N GLY A 285 -5.25 -23.36 21.92
CA GLY A 285 -4.94 -24.10 23.14
C GLY A 285 -5.39 -25.57 23.11
N ALA A 286 -6.52 -25.90 22.45
CA ALA A 286 -7.00 -27.27 22.35
C ALA A 286 -6.05 -28.13 21.50
N VAL A 287 -5.54 -27.56 20.41
CA VAL A 287 -4.52 -28.23 19.57
C VAL A 287 -3.18 -28.32 20.30
N ALA A 288 -2.82 -27.31 21.09
CA ALA A 288 -1.64 -27.37 21.94
C ALA A 288 -1.76 -28.54 22.94
N LEU A 289 -2.88 -28.66 23.66
CA LEU A 289 -3.15 -29.78 24.59
C LEU A 289 -3.13 -31.14 23.88
N GLN A 290 -3.71 -31.22 22.68
CA GLN A 290 -3.66 -32.42 21.85
C GLN A 290 -2.21 -32.82 21.52
N SER A 291 -1.38 -31.85 21.11
CA SER A 291 0.02 -32.09 20.78
C SER A 291 0.86 -32.56 21.96
N LEU A 292 0.47 -32.17 23.19
CA LEU A 292 1.10 -32.62 24.43
C LEU A 292 0.66 -34.04 24.83
N GLY A 293 -0.44 -34.55 24.24
CA GLY A 293 -1.12 -35.77 24.64
C GLY A 293 -2.06 -35.61 25.85
N ASP A 294 -2.38 -34.37 26.21
CA ASP A 294 -3.25 -34.04 27.36
C ASP A 294 -4.73 -34.08 27.00
N ALA A 295 -5.06 -33.76 25.74
CA ALA A 295 -6.42 -33.76 25.22
C ALA A 295 -6.58 -34.64 23.98
N GLU A 296 -7.79 -35.20 23.82
CA GLU A 296 -8.24 -35.85 22.58
C GLU A 296 -9.34 -35.00 21.95
N ILE A 297 -9.28 -34.76 20.64
CA ILE A 297 -10.30 -33.99 19.90
C ILE A 297 -11.29 -34.95 19.24
N VAL A 298 -12.58 -34.71 19.45
CA VAL A 298 -13.69 -35.43 18.82
C VAL A 298 -14.45 -34.47 17.92
N SER A 299 -14.50 -34.76 16.61
CA SER A 299 -15.13 -33.91 15.61
C SER A 299 -16.36 -34.52 14.95
N ASP A 300 -17.28 -33.68 14.48
CA ASP A 300 -18.38 -34.08 13.59
C ASP A 300 -17.90 -33.96 12.15
N GLY A 301 -17.66 -35.10 11.51
CA GLY A 301 -16.96 -35.14 10.23
C GLY A 301 -15.45 -34.93 10.35
N VAL A 302 -14.80 -34.72 9.21
CA VAL A 302 -13.35 -34.56 9.11
C VAL A 302 -12.95 -33.17 9.58
N LEU A 303 -12.10 -33.10 10.61
CA LEU A 303 -11.50 -31.85 11.05
C LEU A 303 -10.46 -31.36 10.04
N GLN A 304 -10.67 -30.16 9.50
CA GLN A 304 -9.78 -29.50 8.54
C GLN A 304 -9.33 -28.13 9.09
N ASP A 305 -8.42 -27.48 8.37
CA ASP A 305 -7.74 -26.28 8.87
C ASP A 305 -8.66 -25.06 9.05
N GLU A 306 -9.83 -25.02 8.38
CA GLU A 306 -10.85 -23.99 8.55
C GLU A 306 -11.30 -23.78 10.00
N ALA A 307 -11.13 -24.77 10.89
CA ALA A 307 -11.56 -24.67 12.30
C ALA A 307 -10.67 -23.75 13.17
N ILE A 308 -9.44 -23.43 12.73
CA ILE A 308 -8.44 -22.70 13.53
C ILE A 308 -7.77 -21.54 12.78
N VAL A 309 -7.96 -21.43 11.46
CA VAL A 309 -7.40 -20.31 10.68
C VAL A 309 -8.02 -18.98 11.07
N SER A 310 -7.23 -17.91 10.96
CA SER A 310 -7.70 -16.54 11.15
C SER A 310 -8.56 -16.07 9.97
N GLN A 311 -9.55 -15.24 10.28
CA GLN A 311 -10.47 -14.64 9.31
C GLN A 311 -10.64 -13.14 9.55
N ILE A 312 -11.01 -12.38 8.51
CA ILE A 312 -11.46 -10.99 8.61
C ILE A 312 -12.85 -10.82 7.98
N SER A 313 -13.61 -9.82 8.43
CA SER A 313 -14.87 -9.41 7.79
C SER A 313 -14.60 -8.36 6.71
N ILE A 314 -15.15 -8.58 5.51
CA ILE A 314 -15.21 -7.58 4.44
C ILE A 314 -16.63 -7.05 4.39
N GLU A 315 -16.79 -5.79 4.79
CA GLU A 315 -18.07 -5.10 4.78
C GLU A 315 -18.62 -4.90 3.36
N ARG A 316 -19.92 -5.15 3.20
CA ARG A 316 -20.65 -5.04 1.93
C ARG A 316 -21.85 -4.10 2.01
N GLY A 317 -21.78 -3.08 2.86
CA GLY A 317 -22.87 -2.13 3.07
C GLY A 317 -24.03 -2.77 3.81
N ASP A 318 -25.22 -2.79 3.22
CA ASP A 318 -26.43 -3.42 3.75
C ASP A 318 -26.53 -4.93 3.45
N ARG A 319 -25.52 -5.50 2.77
CA ARG A 319 -25.45 -6.92 2.42
C ARG A 319 -24.68 -7.71 3.49
N PRO A 320 -24.91 -9.03 3.59
CA PRO A 320 -24.07 -9.91 4.42
C PRO A 320 -22.57 -9.72 4.11
N PRO A 321 -21.71 -9.54 5.12
CA PRO A 321 -20.28 -9.40 4.91
C PRO A 321 -19.65 -10.71 4.41
N VAL A 322 -18.44 -10.63 3.87
CA VAL A 322 -17.65 -11.82 3.51
C VAL A 322 -16.66 -12.10 4.62
N LEU A 323 -16.71 -13.29 5.22
CA LEU A 323 -15.63 -13.81 6.04
C LEU A 323 -14.53 -14.31 5.11
N LEU A 324 -13.33 -13.75 5.24
CA LEU A 324 -12.18 -14.07 4.41
C LEU A 324 -11.13 -14.79 5.25
N ARG A 325 -10.74 -16.00 4.85
CA ARG A 325 -9.54 -16.67 5.39
C ARG A 325 -8.29 -15.84 5.06
N ILE A 326 -7.47 -15.58 6.07
CA ILE A 326 -6.22 -14.81 5.94
C ILE A 326 -4.95 -15.60 6.33
N SER A 327 -5.11 -16.79 6.88
CA SER A 327 -3.99 -17.66 7.28
C SER A 327 -4.16 -19.09 6.80
N SER A 328 -3.06 -19.81 6.63
CA SER A 328 -3.02 -21.27 6.45
C SER A 328 -2.21 -21.92 7.57
N LEU A 329 -2.48 -23.19 7.86
CA LEU A 329 -1.66 -23.95 8.81
C LEU A 329 -0.36 -24.42 8.13
N GLU A 330 0.73 -24.48 8.90
CA GLU A 330 1.96 -25.15 8.46
C GLU A 330 1.81 -26.68 8.42
N ALA A 331 1.00 -27.24 9.31
CA ALA A 331 0.78 -28.68 9.47
C ALA A 331 -0.71 -29.04 9.43
N PRO A 332 -1.08 -30.22 8.91
CA PRO A 332 -2.48 -30.63 8.84
C PRO A 332 -3.07 -30.84 10.24
N LEU A 333 -4.28 -30.33 10.44
CA LEU A 333 -5.08 -30.56 11.63
C LEU A 333 -5.79 -31.93 11.55
N ARG A 334 -5.92 -32.63 12.68
CA ARG A 334 -6.63 -33.92 12.76
C ARG A 334 -7.34 -34.06 14.09
N ALA A 335 -8.57 -34.56 14.05
CA ALA A 335 -9.24 -35.07 15.24
C ALA A 335 -8.69 -36.46 15.59
N ASP A 336 -8.68 -36.79 16.87
CA ASP A 336 -8.38 -38.15 17.34
C ASP A 336 -9.52 -39.11 16.98
N VAL A 337 -10.75 -38.60 16.98
CA VAL A 337 -11.96 -39.32 16.56
C VAL A 337 -12.85 -38.40 15.74
N ALA A 338 -13.25 -38.85 14.55
CA ALA A 338 -14.26 -38.18 13.73
C ALA A 338 -15.53 -39.05 13.67
N LEU A 339 -16.68 -38.48 14.03
CA LEU A 339 -17.98 -39.10 13.77
C LEU A 339 -18.38 -38.88 12.29
N PRO A 340 -19.28 -39.69 11.72
CA PRO A 340 -19.85 -39.39 10.42
C PRO A 340 -20.55 -38.03 10.44
N GLU A 341 -20.36 -37.25 9.38
CA GLU A 341 -20.86 -35.88 9.28
C GLU A 341 -22.37 -35.78 9.56
N GLY A 342 -22.76 -34.83 10.41
CA GLY A 342 -24.15 -34.56 10.79
C GLY A 342 -24.66 -35.45 11.93
N GLN A 343 -23.83 -36.35 12.46
CA GLN A 343 -24.19 -37.18 13.62
C GLN A 343 -23.64 -36.63 14.94
N GLY A 344 -22.78 -35.61 14.90
CA GLY A 344 -22.15 -35.01 16.07
C GLY A 344 -22.78 -33.69 16.56
N ALA A 345 -23.77 -33.15 15.86
CA ALA A 345 -24.43 -31.91 16.25
C ALA A 345 -25.11 -32.00 17.63
N ARG A 346 -25.08 -30.90 18.39
CA ARG A 346 -25.71 -30.82 19.71
C ARG A 346 -27.24 -30.99 19.60
N PRO A 347 -27.87 -31.86 20.41
CA PRO A 347 -29.32 -32.07 20.32
C PRO A 347 -30.14 -30.82 20.70
N ALA A 348 -31.22 -30.56 19.96
CA ALA A 348 -32.12 -29.42 20.23
C ALA A 348 -32.96 -29.56 21.51
N LYS A 349 -33.14 -30.78 22.01
CA LYS A 349 -33.87 -31.04 23.26
C LYS A 349 -32.88 -31.36 24.38
N ALA A 350 -32.92 -30.59 25.46
CA ALA A 350 -32.14 -30.87 26.66
C ALA A 350 -32.44 -32.29 27.19
N GLY A 351 -31.39 -33.07 27.43
CA GLY A 351 -31.50 -34.45 27.91
C GLY A 351 -31.73 -35.51 26.83
N ALA A 352 -31.80 -35.14 25.55
CA ALA A 352 -31.72 -36.10 24.45
C ALA A 352 -30.32 -36.75 24.39
N LYS A 353 -30.25 -37.94 23.78
CA LYS A 353 -28.97 -38.63 23.59
C LYS A 353 -28.06 -37.82 22.67
N ASP A 354 -26.83 -37.62 23.11
CA ASP A 354 -25.78 -36.92 22.37
C ASP A 354 -24.67 -37.91 22.04
N ALA A 355 -24.50 -38.21 20.75
CA ALA A 355 -23.58 -39.23 20.27
C ALA A 355 -22.11 -38.88 20.57
N MET A 356 -21.74 -37.59 20.57
CA MET A 356 -20.38 -37.17 20.89
C MET A 356 -20.08 -37.26 22.39
N ILE A 357 -21.03 -36.87 23.24
CA ILE A 357 -20.87 -37.02 24.69
C ILE A 357 -20.79 -38.50 25.06
N GLU A 358 -21.66 -39.36 24.50
CA GLU A 358 -21.59 -40.81 24.71
C GLU A 358 -20.23 -41.38 24.27
N LYS A 359 -19.71 -40.91 23.13
CA LYS A 359 -18.40 -41.30 22.62
C LYS A 359 -17.27 -40.85 23.54
N ALA A 360 -17.28 -39.59 23.99
CA ALA A 360 -16.29 -39.04 24.91
C ALA A 360 -16.27 -39.78 26.25
N LEU A 361 -17.44 -40.06 26.83
CA LEU A 361 -17.57 -40.85 28.05
C LEU A 361 -17.04 -42.27 27.87
N ALA A 362 -17.30 -42.91 26.72
CA ALA A 362 -16.75 -44.22 26.40
C ALA A 362 -15.21 -44.20 26.28
N MET A 363 -14.64 -43.16 25.65
CA MET A 363 -13.19 -42.96 25.56
C MET A 363 -12.56 -42.82 26.94
N ILE A 364 -13.12 -41.95 27.79
CA ILE A 364 -12.69 -41.73 29.17
C ILE A 364 -12.77 -43.02 29.99
N ALA A 365 -13.88 -43.76 29.89
CA ALA A 365 -14.08 -45.01 30.64
C ALA A 365 -13.13 -46.13 30.20
N SER A 366 -12.79 -46.20 28.91
CA SER A 366 -11.94 -47.26 28.36
C SER A 366 -10.49 -47.18 28.82
N GLY A 367 -10.01 -46.00 29.25
CA GLY A 367 -8.63 -45.78 29.65
C GLY A 367 -7.59 -46.01 28.54
N LYS A 368 -8.02 -46.24 27.29
CA LYS A 368 -7.16 -46.37 26.11
C LYS A 368 -7.12 -45.03 25.39
N SER A 369 -5.93 -44.53 25.06
CA SER A 369 -5.81 -43.42 24.12
C SER A 369 -6.30 -43.89 22.74
N ALA A 370 -7.09 -43.07 22.03
CA ALA A 370 -7.44 -43.34 20.64
C ALA A 370 -6.18 -43.46 19.75
N SER A 371 -5.08 -42.83 20.14
CA SER A 371 -3.78 -42.89 19.46
C SER A 371 -2.89 -44.08 19.85
N GLY A 372 -3.41 -45.06 20.60
CA GLY A 372 -2.62 -46.19 21.12
C GLY A 372 -1.97 -47.06 20.04
N GLY A 373 -0.68 -46.84 19.75
CA GLY A 373 0.39 -47.85 19.53
C GLY A 373 0.21 -49.01 18.53
N GLY A 374 -0.90 -49.06 17.79
CA GLY A 374 -1.18 -50.09 16.79
C GLY A 374 -1.12 -49.47 15.40
N ARG A 375 -0.26 -50.00 14.53
CA ARG A 375 -0.39 -49.81 13.08
C ARG A 375 -1.87 -49.98 12.71
N VAL A 376 -2.53 -48.89 12.30
CA VAL A 376 -3.82 -48.92 11.64
C VAL A 376 -3.63 -49.73 10.35
N LYS A 377 -3.88 -51.04 10.42
CA LYS A 377 -4.07 -51.88 9.23
C LYS A 377 -5.41 -51.47 8.65
N GLY A 378 -5.38 -50.58 7.67
CA GLY A 378 -6.57 -50.05 7.01
C GLY A 378 -6.58 -48.54 6.77
N ALA A 379 -5.45 -47.85 6.88
CA ALA A 379 -5.31 -46.55 6.23
C ALA A 379 -5.45 -46.77 4.72
N THR A 380 -6.60 -46.40 4.14
CA THR A 380 -6.84 -46.36 2.70
C THR A 380 -5.69 -45.60 2.03
N GLN A 381 -5.40 -45.92 0.76
CA GLN A 381 -4.34 -45.26 -0.01
C GLN A 381 -4.44 -43.72 -0.02
N GLU A 382 -5.60 -43.14 0.33
CA GLU A 382 -5.79 -41.70 0.53
C GLU A 382 -5.05 -41.13 1.76
N ALA A 383 -4.98 -41.85 2.88
CA ALA A 383 -4.25 -41.40 4.08
C ALA A 383 -2.71 -41.50 3.93
N LYS A 384 -2.23 -42.19 2.90
CA LYS A 384 -0.82 -42.30 2.51
C LYS A 384 -0.41 -41.31 1.41
N ARG A 385 -1.31 -40.45 0.93
CA ARG A 385 -0.87 -39.27 0.17
C ARG A 385 -0.09 -38.39 1.13
N GLN A 386 1.22 -38.54 1.04
CA GLN A 386 2.23 -37.69 1.62
C GLN A 386 1.74 -36.24 1.57
N VAL A 387 1.47 -35.67 2.74
CA VAL A 387 1.36 -34.22 2.93
C VAL A 387 2.78 -33.70 2.79
N THR A 388 3.24 -33.63 1.55
CA THR A 388 4.32 -32.73 1.19
C THR A 388 3.84 -31.35 1.66
N PRO A 389 4.63 -30.58 2.42
CA PRO A 389 4.32 -29.18 2.68
C PRO A 389 3.90 -28.57 1.36
N ALA A 390 2.73 -27.91 1.30
CA ALA A 390 2.24 -27.33 0.07
C ALA A 390 3.40 -26.53 -0.55
N ARG A 391 3.96 -27.03 -1.65
CA ARG A 391 5.06 -26.37 -2.33
C ARG A 391 4.45 -25.08 -2.82
N SER A 392 4.81 -23.96 -2.19
CA SER A 392 4.34 -22.64 -2.62
C SER A 392 4.59 -22.53 -4.12
N ILE A 393 3.52 -22.24 -4.86
CA ILE A 393 3.61 -22.06 -6.32
C ILE A 393 4.16 -20.67 -6.67
N GLY A 394 4.35 -19.82 -5.65
CA GLY A 394 4.78 -18.43 -5.78
C GLY A 394 3.63 -17.49 -6.14
N TRP A 395 3.85 -16.19 -5.99
CA TRP A 395 2.87 -15.18 -6.39
C TRP A 395 2.79 -15.07 -7.92
N ARG A 396 1.61 -15.34 -8.47
CA ARG A 396 1.35 -15.19 -9.91
C ARG A 396 1.20 -13.71 -10.27
N ARG A 397 1.93 -13.29 -11.31
CA ARG A 397 1.72 -11.96 -11.94
C ARG A 397 0.38 -11.93 -12.65
N ASP A 398 -0.28 -10.78 -12.63
CA ASP A 398 -1.58 -10.58 -13.27
C ASP A 398 -1.49 -10.79 -14.80
N ALA A 399 -2.46 -11.51 -15.37
CA ALA A 399 -2.50 -11.74 -16.82
C ALA A 399 -2.77 -10.43 -17.57
N VAL A 400 -1.98 -10.15 -18.62
CA VAL A 400 -2.03 -8.86 -19.34
C VAL A 400 -3.04 -8.86 -20.49
N TYR A 401 -3.42 -10.03 -21.02
CA TYR A 401 -4.34 -10.16 -22.17
C TYR A 401 -3.93 -9.23 -23.33
N GLU A 402 -2.63 -9.22 -23.65
CA GLU A 402 -2.02 -8.28 -24.61
C GLU A 402 -2.46 -8.53 -26.07
N ASP A 403 -2.95 -9.74 -26.35
CA ASP A 403 -3.51 -10.16 -27.63
C ASP A 403 -4.89 -9.54 -27.91
N GLN A 404 -5.51 -8.90 -26.92
CA GLN A 404 -6.84 -8.27 -27.01
C GLN A 404 -6.76 -6.76 -26.69
N PRO A 405 -6.18 -5.93 -27.57
CA PRO A 405 -5.99 -4.49 -27.32
C PRO A 405 -7.30 -3.73 -27.10
N TYR A 406 -8.41 -4.25 -27.61
CA TYR A 406 -9.76 -3.88 -27.19
C TYR A 406 -10.43 -5.09 -26.53
N PRO A 407 -10.27 -5.26 -25.21
CA PRO A 407 -10.76 -6.45 -24.53
C PRO A 407 -12.28 -6.37 -24.31
N SER A 408 -12.90 -7.52 -24.01
CA SER A 408 -14.34 -7.61 -23.71
C SER A 408 -14.74 -6.69 -22.55
N ARG A 409 -16.04 -6.40 -22.43
CA ARG A 409 -16.58 -5.58 -21.32
C ARG A 409 -16.12 -6.11 -19.96
N GLU A 410 -16.19 -7.41 -19.74
CA GLU A 410 -15.81 -8.07 -18.48
C GLU A 410 -14.32 -7.94 -18.20
N LEU A 411 -13.46 -8.06 -19.22
CA LEU A 411 -12.02 -7.84 -19.10
C LEU A 411 -11.68 -6.36 -18.85
N ARG A 412 -12.42 -5.41 -19.43
CA ARG A 412 -12.26 -3.98 -19.09
C ARG A 412 -12.59 -3.73 -17.62
N LEU A 413 -13.66 -4.31 -17.10
CA LEU A 413 -14.03 -4.22 -15.68
C LEU A 413 -13.01 -4.92 -14.76
N LEU A 414 -12.46 -6.08 -15.16
CA LEU A 414 -11.32 -6.69 -14.46
C LEU A 414 -10.13 -5.73 -14.38
N GLY A 415 -9.80 -5.07 -15.49
CA GLY A 415 -8.78 -4.03 -15.53
C GLY A 415 -9.06 -2.93 -14.51
N LEU A 416 -10.25 -2.32 -14.56
CA LEU A 416 -10.68 -1.30 -13.60
C LEU A 416 -10.51 -1.75 -12.14
N PHE A 417 -10.98 -2.97 -11.82
CA PHE A 417 -10.93 -3.49 -10.45
C PHE A 417 -9.49 -3.71 -10.00
N ARG A 418 -8.61 -4.19 -10.89
CA ARG A 418 -7.17 -4.27 -10.60
C ARG A 418 -6.56 -2.90 -10.35
N LEU A 419 -6.78 -1.94 -11.25
CA LEU A 419 -6.21 -0.60 -11.13
C LEU A 419 -6.59 0.03 -9.80
N TRP A 420 -7.87 -0.01 -9.47
CA TRP A 420 -8.37 0.51 -8.21
C TRP A 420 -7.71 -0.15 -7.00
N ASN A 421 -7.72 -1.49 -6.96
CA ASN A 421 -7.20 -2.25 -5.83
C ASN A 421 -5.67 -2.16 -5.68
N VAL A 422 -4.92 -2.07 -6.78
CA VAL A 422 -3.45 -1.93 -6.76
C VAL A 422 -3.08 -0.58 -6.16
N PHE A 423 -3.65 0.51 -6.65
CA PHE A 423 -3.36 1.83 -6.09
C PHE A 423 -3.83 1.95 -4.64
N GLU A 424 -5.00 1.40 -4.32
CA GLU A 424 -5.54 1.45 -2.95
C GLU A 424 -4.64 0.75 -1.91
N ARG A 425 -3.84 -0.24 -2.33
CA ARG A 425 -2.98 -1.05 -1.45
C ARG A 425 -1.50 -0.74 -1.56
N PHE A 426 -1.02 -0.42 -2.75
CA PHE A 426 0.42 -0.38 -3.06
C PHE A 426 0.92 0.99 -3.52
N PHE A 427 0.04 1.98 -3.69
CA PHE A 427 0.50 3.34 -3.91
C PHE A 427 1.14 3.88 -2.63
N ALA A 428 2.43 4.26 -2.70
CA ALA A 428 3.19 4.66 -1.53
C ALA A 428 2.62 5.89 -0.81
N TYR A 429 1.91 6.74 -1.54
CA TYR A 429 1.33 7.96 -1.02
C TYR A 429 -0.20 7.89 -0.89
N ARG A 430 -0.75 6.71 -0.57
CA ARG A 430 -2.20 6.51 -0.39
C ARG A 430 -2.84 7.63 0.44
N SER A 431 -2.25 8.01 1.58
CA SER A 431 -2.79 9.06 2.45
C SER A 431 -2.89 10.45 1.80
N LEU A 432 -2.21 10.68 0.67
CA LEU A 432 -2.24 11.94 -0.10
C LEU A 432 -3.22 11.90 -1.28
N MET A 433 -3.81 10.74 -1.58
CA MET A 433 -4.75 10.52 -2.68
C MET A 433 -6.17 11.04 -2.36
N GLY A 434 -6.53 11.08 -1.07
CA GLY A 434 -7.84 11.52 -0.59
C GLY A 434 -9.01 10.66 -1.07
N ASP A 435 -10.24 11.13 -0.83
CA ASP A 435 -11.47 10.37 -1.12
C ASP A 435 -11.80 10.29 -2.62
N ALA A 436 -11.07 11.03 -3.47
CA ALA A 436 -11.30 11.04 -4.90
C ALA A 436 -11.09 9.65 -5.52
N TRP A 437 -10.20 8.83 -4.95
CA TRP A 437 -9.95 7.47 -5.45
C TRP A 437 -11.05 6.48 -5.12
N GLU A 438 -11.64 6.60 -3.92
CA GLU A 438 -12.80 5.79 -3.53
C GLU A 438 -13.97 6.06 -4.49
N ARG A 439 -14.23 7.34 -4.78
CA ARG A 439 -15.27 7.74 -5.75
C ARG A 439 -14.92 7.34 -7.18
N ALA A 440 -13.64 7.30 -7.56
CA ALA A 440 -13.22 6.93 -8.90
C ALA A 440 -13.66 5.51 -9.28
N LEU A 441 -13.74 4.57 -8.34
CA LEU A 441 -14.25 3.22 -8.64
C LEU A 441 -15.66 3.27 -9.23
N VAL A 442 -16.57 3.96 -8.53
CA VAL A 442 -17.98 4.06 -8.89
C VAL A 442 -18.16 4.91 -10.15
N GLU A 443 -17.42 6.01 -10.27
CA GLU A 443 -17.47 6.90 -11.45
C GLU A 443 -17.00 6.17 -12.73
N PHE A 444 -15.97 5.34 -12.64
CA PHE A 444 -15.33 4.75 -13.82
C PHE A 444 -15.89 3.40 -14.25
N ILE A 445 -16.66 2.68 -13.42
CA ILE A 445 -17.39 1.47 -13.84
C ILE A 445 -18.18 1.71 -15.15
N PRO A 446 -19.14 2.66 -15.23
CA PRO A 446 -19.91 2.87 -16.46
C PRO A 446 -19.05 3.37 -17.62
N ARG A 447 -17.94 4.07 -17.34
CA ARG A 447 -17.05 4.61 -18.37
C ARG A 447 -16.20 3.53 -19.03
N PHE A 448 -15.70 2.57 -18.24
CA PHE A 448 -14.99 1.40 -18.77
C PHE A 448 -15.91 0.51 -19.59
N GLU A 449 -17.18 0.39 -19.21
CA GLU A 449 -18.18 -0.35 -19.98
C GLU A 449 -18.48 0.33 -21.32
N ALA A 450 -18.69 1.65 -21.29
CA ALA A 450 -19.06 2.46 -22.44
C ALA A 450 -17.92 2.71 -23.44
N ALA A 451 -16.67 2.34 -23.12
CA ALA A 451 -15.57 2.44 -24.07
C ALA A 451 -15.86 1.59 -25.32
N GLU A 452 -15.95 2.24 -26.48
CA GLU A 452 -16.39 1.62 -27.74
C GLU A 452 -15.25 0.96 -28.53
N ASP A 453 -14.00 1.34 -28.23
CA ASP A 453 -12.79 0.85 -28.90
C ASP A 453 -11.55 0.86 -27.97
N ALA A 454 -10.41 0.36 -28.47
CA ALA A 454 -9.14 0.33 -27.75
C ALA A 454 -8.67 1.73 -27.30
N ARG A 455 -8.96 2.76 -28.11
CA ARG A 455 -8.57 4.14 -27.85
C ARG A 455 -9.38 4.73 -26.70
N ALA A 456 -10.69 4.61 -26.73
CA ALA A 456 -11.60 5.05 -25.68
C ALA A 456 -11.27 4.33 -24.36
N TYR A 457 -10.99 3.02 -24.41
CA TYR A 457 -10.60 2.26 -23.23
C TYR A 457 -9.28 2.78 -22.64
N THR A 458 -8.24 2.96 -23.46
CA THR A 458 -6.94 3.47 -23.00
C THR A 458 -7.03 4.89 -22.43
N LEU A 459 -7.81 5.77 -23.07
CA LEU A 459 -8.06 7.13 -22.55
C LEU A 459 -8.83 7.11 -21.23
N THR A 460 -9.74 6.16 -21.06
CA THR A 460 -10.50 5.98 -19.80
C THR A 460 -9.58 5.51 -18.67
N ILE A 461 -8.64 4.60 -18.94
CA ILE A 461 -7.59 4.22 -17.97
C ILE A 461 -6.75 5.44 -17.59
N ALA A 462 -6.28 6.21 -18.59
CA ALA A 462 -5.44 7.37 -18.36
C ALA A 462 -6.15 8.45 -17.53
N GLU A 463 -7.43 8.71 -17.80
CA GLU A 463 -8.22 9.68 -17.04
C GLU A 463 -8.48 9.23 -15.60
N MET A 464 -8.68 7.93 -15.38
CA MET A 464 -8.78 7.40 -14.02
C MET A 464 -7.46 7.55 -13.28
N ALA A 465 -6.35 7.13 -13.90
CA ALA A 465 -5.01 7.22 -13.32
C ALA A 465 -4.63 8.68 -13.00
N ALA A 466 -5.05 9.64 -13.83
CA ALA A 466 -4.85 11.08 -13.62
C ALA A 466 -5.55 11.63 -12.36
N ARG A 467 -6.45 10.87 -11.71
CA ARG A 467 -7.05 11.24 -10.41
C ARG A 467 -6.06 11.10 -9.25
N VAL A 468 -4.93 10.42 -9.46
CA VAL A 468 -3.90 10.25 -8.45
C VAL A 468 -2.94 11.44 -8.51
N PRO A 469 -2.75 12.20 -7.42
CA PRO A 469 -1.87 13.38 -7.42
C PRO A 469 -0.39 12.96 -7.32
N ASP A 470 0.13 12.34 -8.38
CA ASP A 470 1.50 11.86 -8.48
C ASP A 470 2.07 12.06 -9.88
N GLY A 471 3.18 12.81 -9.98
CA GLY A 471 3.92 12.98 -11.23
C GLY A 471 4.62 11.71 -11.74
N HIS A 472 4.59 10.61 -11.00
CA HIS A 472 5.02 9.28 -11.46
C HIS A 472 3.92 8.43 -12.11
N VAL A 473 2.72 8.97 -12.27
CA VAL A 473 1.60 8.26 -12.88
C VAL A 473 1.43 8.66 -14.35
N TRP A 474 1.80 7.76 -15.26
CA TRP A 474 1.58 7.92 -16.69
C TRP A 474 1.39 6.57 -17.38
N MET A 475 0.92 6.65 -18.62
CA MET A 475 0.65 5.48 -19.44
C MET A 475 1.89 5.02 -20.20
N VAL A 476 2.10 3.72 -20.28
CA VAL A 476 3.20 3.06 -21.00
C VAL A 476 2.70 1.77 -21.65
N GLY A 477 3.45 1.24 -22.62
CA GLY A 477 3.02 0.08 -23.40
C GLY A 477 2.14 0.48 -24.60
N ARG A 478 1.46 -0.50 -25.20
CA ARG A 478 0.60 -0.27 -26.37
C ARG A 478 -0.87 -0.30 -25.96
N PRO A 479 -1.74 0.51 -26.58
CA PRO A 479 -1.46 1.50 -27.63
C PRO A 479 -1.08 2.91 -27.12
N SER A 480 -0.60 3.09 -25.87
CA SER A 480 -0.42 4.42 -25.27
C SER A 480 0.51 5.37 -26.06
N ALA A 481 1.64 4.85 -26.57
CA ALA A 481 2.57 5.65 -27.38
C ALA A 481 1.97 6.13 -28.72
N GLU A 482 1.11 5.31 -29.33
CA GLU A 482 0.40 5.65 -30.58
C GLU A 482 -0.71 6.68 -30.32
N LEU A 483 -1.33 6.62 -29.14
CA LEU A 483 -2.45 7.48 -28.75
C LEU A 483 -2.05 8.89 -28.34
N PHE A 484 -1.02 9.02 -27.51
CA PHE A 484 -0.56 10.31 -27.00
C PHE A 484 0.50 10.96 -27.90
N GLY A 485 0.98 10.21 -28.90
CA GLY A 485 2.05 10.64 -29.79
C GLY A 485 3.39 10.79 -29.09
N VAL A 486 4.38 11.27 -29.84
CA VAL A 486 5.71 11.58 -29.33
C VAL A 486 5.89 13.10 -29.27
N SER A 487 6.72 13.53 -28.33
CA SER A 487 7.07 14.94 -28.16
C SER A 487 7.78 15.50 -29.39
N LEU A 488 7.68 16.82 -29.55
CA LEU A 488 8.74 17.54 -30.26
C LEU A 488 10.06 17.12 -29.62
N ASN A 489 11.03 16.79 -30.47
CA ASN A 489 12.43 16.60 -30.17
C ASN A 489 12.85 17.10 -28.77
N ALA A 490 13.65 16.32 -28.01
CA ALA A 490 14.26 16.70 -26.73
C ALA A 490 15.11 18.01 -26.73
N GLY A 491 15.11 18.73 -27.85
CA GLY A 491 15.70 20.04 -28.06
C GLY A 491 14.76 21.24 -27.94
N ILE A 492 13.54 21.12 -27.41
CA ILE A 492 12.74 22.29 -26.98
C ILE A 492 12.24 22.06 -25.56
N ASP A 493 12.67 22.89 -24.61
CA ASP A 493 12.00 22.98 -23.32
C ASP A 493 11.11 24.22 -23.29
N VAL A 494 9.90 24.02 -22.77
CA VAL A 494 8.90 25.07 -22.57
C VAL A 494 8.55 25.14 -21.09
N LEU A 495 8.52 26.37 -20.57
CA LEU A 495 7.97 26.67 -19.24
C LEU A 495 6.86 27.69 -19.36
N ARG A 496 5.91 27.60 -18.43
CA ARG A 496 4.81 28.56 -18.31
C ARG A 496 5.32 29.80 -17.57
N ILE A 497 5.74 30.83 -18.31
CA ILE A 497 6.30 32.08 -17.79
C ILE A 497 5.31 33.20 -18.09
N GLU A 498 4.99 34.03 -17.09
CA GLU A 498 4.00 35.11 -17.23
C GLU A 498 2.65 34.61 -17.78
N GLY A 499 2.27 33.38 -17.42
CA GLY A 499 1.04 32.72 -17.89
C GLY A 499 1.09 32.16 -19.31
N ARG A 500 2.24 32.24 -20.01
CA ARG A 500 2.37 31.86 -21.42
C ARG A 500 3.39 30.73 -21.61
N PRO A 501 3.22 29.81 -22.58
CA PRO A 501 4.17 28.73 -22.81
C PRO A 501 5.36 29.27 -23.60
N VAL A 502 6.48 29.50 -22.91
CA VAL A 502 7.68 30.17 -23.42
C VAL A 502 8.81 29.16 -23.60
N VAL A 503 9.50 29.26 -24.74
CA VAL A 503 10.70 28.47 -25.02
C VAL A 503 11.84 28.93 -24.10
N VAL A 504 12.32 28.03 -23.23
CA VAL A 504 13.40 28.33 -22.27
C VAL A 504 14.73 27.67 -22.62
N ARG A 505 14.69 26.62 -23.44
CA ARG A 505 15.89 25.95 -23.96
C ARG A 505 15.62 25.45 -25.37
N LEU A 506 16.62 25.60 -26.22
CA LEU A 506 16.65 25.03 -27.56
C LEU A 506 17.94 24.26 -27.76
N SER A 507 17.88 23.07 -28.35
CA SER A 507 19.09 22.45 -28.87
C SER A 507 19.57 23.19 -30.11
N GLY A 508 20.88 23.19 -30.30
CA GLY A 508 21.58 23.77 -31.44
C GLY A 508 21.11 23.17 -32.76
N ARG A 509 20.66 21.91 -32.81
CA ARG A 509 20.00 21.33 -33.99
C ARG A 509 18.66 22.02 -34.30
N VAL A 510 17.83 22.26 -33.29
CA VAL A 510 16.50 22.88 -33.50
C VAL A 510 16.64 24.37 -33.76
N ALA A 511 17.52 25.06 -33.03
CA ALA A 511 17.83 26.47 -33.25
C ALA A 511 18.34 26.72 -34.68
N ARG A 512 19.19 25.82 -35.20
CA ARG A 512 19.67 25.85 -36.58
C ARG A 512 18.61 25.30 -37.54
N GLY A 513 17.77 26.19 -38.06
CA GLY A 513 16.91 25.89 -39.23
C GLY A 513 15.40 25.96 -38.99
N SER A 514 14.93 26.12 -37.75
CA SER A 514 13.50 26.34 -37.48
C SER A 514 13.11 27.83 -37.44
N GLY A 515 14.06 28.72 -37.12
CA GLY A 515 13.78 30.13 -36.84
C GLY A 515 13.14 30.38 -35.47
N LEU A 516 13.07 29.36 -34.61
CA LEU A 516 12.63 29.45 -33.22
C LEU A 516 13.77 29.96 -32.32
N ALA A 517 13.45 30.81 -31.34
CA ALA A 517 14.42 31.37 -30.39
C ALA A 517 13.99 31.16 -28.92
N VAL A 518 14.97 31.18 -28.00
CA VAL A 518 14.68 31.26 -26.56
C VAL A 518 13.97 32.58 -26.26
N GLY A 519 12.88 32.52 -25.49
CA GLY A 519 11.99 33.66 -25.24
C GLY A 519 10.86 33.85 -26.26
N ASP A 520 10.77 33.01 -27.30
CA ASP A 520 9.59 32.93 -28.15
C ASP A 520 8.43 32.29 -27.36
N VAL A 521 7.22 32.84 -27.54
CA VAL A 521 5.99 32.27 -26.96
C VAL A 521 5.34 31.36 -28.00
N ILE A 522 5.01 30.12 -27.64
CA ILE A 522 4.20 29.24 -28.49
C ILE A 522 2.73 29.61 -28.31
N VAL A 523 1.99 29.78 -29.41
CA VAL A 523 0.56 30.11 -29.39
C VAL A 523 -0.31 29.06 -30.06
N SER A 524 0.24 28.27 -30.99
CA SER A 524 -0.47 27.16 -31.61
C SER A 524 0.46 26.03 -32.04
N VAL A 525 -0.10 24.83 -32.18
CA VAL A 525 0.56 23.62 -32.69
C VAL A 525 -0.36 22.96 -33.69
N ASP A 526 0.12 22.74 -34.91
CA ASP A 526 -0.61 22.12 -36.02
C ASP A 526 -1.97 22.79 -36.30
N GLY A 527 -1.99 24.13 -36.25
CA GLY A 527 -3.18 24.95 -36.49
C GLY A 527 -4.12 25.10 -35.29
N GLU A 528 -3.80 24.49 -34.15
CA GLU A 528 -4.65 24.49 -32.96
C GLU A 528 -4.03 25.27 -31.80
N ASP A 529 -4.84 26.04 -31.07
CA ASP A 529 -4.43 26.80 -29.89
C ASP A 529 -3.72 25.92 -28.83
N ILE A 530 -2.58 26.41 -28.33
CA ILE A 530 -1.74 25.64 -27.40
C ILE A 530 -2.44 25.41 -26.04
N ASP A 531 -3.23 26.37 -25.56
CA ASP A 531 -3.88 26.26 -24.26
C ASP A 531 -5.06 25.30 -24.31
N ALA A 532 -5.79 25.26 -25.43
CA ALA A 532 -6.80 24.23 -25.68
C ALA A 532 -6.19 22.82 -25.71
N ARG A 533 -5.01 22.65 -26.33
CA ARG A 533 -4.27 21.39 -26.33
C ARG A 533 -3.82 21.00 -24.93
N ALA A 534 -3.25 21.93 -24.17
CA ALA A 534 -2.80 21.70 -22.79
C ALA A 534 -3.99 21.35 -21.88
N GLN A 535 -5.12 22.03 -22.00
CA GLN A 535 -6.33 21.73 -21.22
C GLN A 535 -6.85 20.31 -21.50
N ARG A 536 -6.82 19.85 -22.76
CA ARG A 536 -7.16 18.47 -23.07
C ARG A 536 -6.17 17.47 -22.49
N ALA A 537 -4.87 17.76 -22.54
CA ALA A 537 -3.83 16.91 -21.99
C ALA A 537 -3.95 16.75 -20.46
N ARG A 538 -4.31 17.81 -19.74
CA ARG A 538 -4.52 17.78 -18.27
C ARG A 538 -5.52 16.73 -17.79
N ARG A 539 -6.46 16.30 -18.65
CA ARG A 539 -7.43 15.24 -18.31
C ARG A 539 -6.79 13.86 -18.18
N TYR A 540 -5.65 13.64 -18.83
CA TYR A 540 -5.00 12.32 -18.93
C TYR A 540 -3.61 12.29 -18.30
N GLU A 541 -3.18 13.41 -17.72
CA GLU A 541 -1.85 13.58 -17.14
C GLU A 541 -1.99 13.76 -15.62
N ALA A 542 -1.38 12.86 -14.85
CA ALA A 542 -1.26 13.03 -13.41
C ALA A 542 -0.12 13.99 -13.07
N ALA A 543 -0.22 14.66 -11.93
CA ALA A 543 0.86 15.47 -11.40
C ALA A 543 0.71 15.61 -9.88
N SER A 544 1.82 15.77 -9.18
CA SER A 544 1.78 15.93 -7.72
C SER A 544 1.30 17.31 -7.28
N ASN A 545 1.43 18.34 -8.14
CA ASN A 545 1.03 19.71 -7.86
C ASN A 545 0.65 20.50 -9.14
N PRO A 546 -0.01 21.66 -9.01
CA PRO A 546 -0.56 22.39 -10.16
C PRO A 546 0.50 22.94 -11.14
N TRP A 547 1.68 23.32 -10.66
CA TRP A 547 2.74 23.88 -11.51
C TRP A 547 3.45 22.79 -12.32
N ALA A 548 3.73 21.63 -11.73
CA ALA A 548 4.20 20.46 -12.46
C ALA A 548 3.14 20.01 -13.47
N HIS A 549 1.85 20.04 -13.11
CA HIS A 549 0.76 19.71 -14.03
C HIS A 549 0.74 20.63 -15.24
N ALA A 550 0.91 21.94 -15.03
CA ALA A 550 1.01 22.91 -16.11
C ALA A 550 2.21 22.60 -17.01
N HIS A 551 3.39 22.35 -16.43
CA HIS A 551 4.59 21.98 -17.18
C HIS A 551 4.39 20.71 -18.01
N TYR A 552 3.86 19.64 -17.42
CA TYR A 552 3.60 18.39 -18.13
C TYR A 552 2.59 18.59 -19.23
N ALA A 553 1.45 19.24 -18.95
CA ALA A 553 0.42 19.52 -19.94
C ALA A 553 0.95 20.33 -21.14
N ASP A 554 1.80 21.32 -20.91
CA ASP A 554 2.43 22.10 -21.97
C ASP A 554 3.36 21.23 -22.82
N ARG A 555 4.13 20.35 -22.19
CA ARG A 555 4.97 19.36 -22.89
C ARG A 555 4.12 18.38 -23.71
N GLN A 556 3.00 17.91 -23.16
CA GLN A 556 2.06 17.03 -23.85
C GLN A 556 1.38 17.73 -25.03
N ALA A 557 1.05 19.02 -24.89
CA ALA A 557 0.40 19.82 -25.93
C ALA A 557 1.25 19.93 -27.20
N LEU A 558 2.58 19.82 -27.09
CA LEU A 558 3.51 19.83 -28.21
C LEU A 558 3.56 18.49 -28.98
N ARG A 559 3.05 17.39 -28.41
CA ARG A 559 3.10 16.06 -29.01
C ARG A 559 2.29 15.95 -30.30
N GLY A 560 2.67 14.99 -31.14
CA GLY A 560 1.97 14.61 -32.35
C GLY A 560 2.48 13.29 -32.91
N ALA A 561 2.09 12.96 -34.14
CA ALA A 561 2.46 11.69 -34.77
C ALA A 561 4.00 11.52 -34.87
N PRO A 562 4.56 10.34 -34.55
CA PRO A 562 5.99 10.07 -34.70
C PRO A 562 6.50 10.33 -36.12
N GLY A 563 7.69 10.94 -36.22
CA GLY A 563 8.31 11.29 -37.50
C GLY A 563 7.63 12.42 -38.29
N SER A 564 6.55 13.04 -37.78
CA SER A 564 5.88 14.16 -38.44
C SER A 564 6.64 15.48 -38.28
N VAL A 565 6.24 16.51 -39.04
CA VAL A 565 6.70 17.90 -38.85
C VAL A 565 5.59 18.68 -38.16
N ALA A 566 5.91 19.28 -37.03
CA ALA A 566 5.01 20.18 -36.33
C ALA A 566 5.07 21.58 -36.91
N THR A 567 3.90 22.20 -37.00
CA THR A 567 3.75 23.61 -37.38
C THR A 567 3.43 24.41 -36.12
N LEU A 568 4.38 25.20 -35.63
CA LEU A 568 4.20 26.02 -34.42
C LEU A 568 3.89 27.45 -34.81
N GLY A 569 2.75 27.97 -34.37
CA GLY A 569 2.52 29.42 -34.32
C GLY A 569 3.27 29.97 -33.12
N VAL A 570 4.13 30.98 -33.34
CA VAL A 570 4.96 31.56 -32.30
C VAL A 570 4.93 33.08 -32.33
N GLU A 571 4.99 33.70 -31.16
CA GLU A 571 5.09 35.13 -30.96
C GLU A 571 6.48 35.47 -30.45
N GLY A 572 7.27 36.12 -31.31
CA GLY A 572 8.63 36.53 -31.00
C GLY A 572 8.71 37.94 -30.41
N GLU A 573 9.90 38.54 -30.51
CA GLU A 573 10.16 39.89 -30.02
C GLU A 573 9.24 40.94 -30.69
N GLY A 574 8.74 41.89 -29.90
CA GLY A 574 7.81 42.93 -30.35
C GLY A 574 6.39 42.45 -30.68
N GLY A 575 6.02 41.22 -30.26
CA GLY A 575 4.67 40.67 -30.50
C GLY A 575 4.46 40.14 -31.92
N ARG A 576 5.52 40.05 -32.73
CA ARG A 576 5.43 39.54 -34.10
C ARG A 576 5.11 38.06 -34.10
N ARG A 577 4.00 37.69 -34.75
CA ARG A 577 3.63 36.30 -34.99
C ARG A 577 4.33 35.76 -36.24
N LYS A 578 4.89 34.56 -36.13
CA LYS A 578 5.47 33.78 -37.23
C LYS A 578 5.09 32.33 -37.07
N GLU A 579 5.16 31.59 -38.17
CA GLU A 579 5.00 30.13 -38.16
C GLU A 579 6.39 29.50 -38.31
N VAL A 580 6.69 28.49 -37.50
CA VAL A 580 7.95 27.75 -37.56
C VAL A 580 7.67 26.26 -37.70
N LYS A 581 8.49 25.56 -38.49
CA LYS A 581 8.39 24.13 -38.71
C LYS A 581 9.46 23.39 -37.92
N VAL A 582 9.04 22.43 -37.09
CA VAL A 582 9.93 21.67 -36.21
C VAL A 582 9.67 20.17 -36.39
N PRO A 583 10.70 19.35 -36.69
CA PRO A 583 10.52 17.90 -36.81
C PRO A 583 10.27 17.25 -35.45
N ARG A 584 9.30 16.31 -35.39
CA ARG A 584 9.10 15.38 -34.27
C ARG A 584 9.99 14.16 -34.44
N TYR A 585 10.44 13.60 -33.33
CA TYR A 585 11.33 12.43 -33.35
C TYR A 585 10.60 11.18 -33.85
N SER A 586 11.35 10.23 -34.42
CA SER A 586 10.88 8.85 -34.50
C SER A 586 10.84 8.26 -33.09
N VAL A 587 10.20 7.09 -32.92
CA VAL A 587 10.20 6.41 -31.63
C VAL A 587 11.64 6.08 -31.19
N ASP A 588 12.50 5.69 -32.13
CA ASP A 588 13.90 5.32 -31.86
C ASP A 588 14.75 6.53 -31.49
N ASP A 589 14.58 7.66 -32.19
CA ASP A 589 15.30 8.90 -31.87
C ASP A 589 14.90 9.44 -30.50
N ALA A 590 13.63 9.26 -30.08
CA ALA A 590 13.14 9.72 -28.77
C ALA A 590 13.82 9.03 -27.58
N LEU A 591 14.46 7.88 -27.81
CA LEU A 591 15.22 7.14 -26.81
C LEU A 591 16.67 7.64 -26.69
N VAL A 592 17.16 8.42 -27.66
CA VAL A 592 18.51 9.00 -27.64
C VAL A 592 18.47 10.36 -26.95
N LYS A 593 19.09 10.46 -25.76
CA LYS A 593 19.30 11.77 -25.12
C LYS A 593 20.26 12.59 -25.98
N PRO A 594 19.89 13.78 -26.48
CA PRO A 594 20.84 14.63 -27.16
C PRO A 594 21.96 14.99 -26.19
N GLY A 595 23.21 14.77 -26.61
CA GLY A 595 24.36 15.36 -25.93
C GLY A 595 24.31 16.89 -26.01
N PRO A 596 25.12 17.59 -25.21
CA PRO A 596 25.22 19.04 -25.31
C PRO A 596 25.63 19.48 -26.71
N ASP A 597 25.12 20.63 -27.14
CA ASP A 597 25.53 21.28 -28.39
C ASP A 597 26.89 22.00 -28.28
N SER A 598 27.66 21.76 -27.22
CA SER A 598 28.88 22.49 -26.87
C SER A 598 29.95 21.57 -26.30
N ASP A 599 31.21 21.83 -26.66
CA ASP A 599 32.42 21.24 -26.06
C ASP A 599 32.76 21.83 -24.68
N ALA A 600 31.92 22.75 -24.16
CA ALA A 600 32.14 23.34 -22.85
C ALA A 600 32.00 22.29 -21.75
N LEU A 601 32.85 22.40 -20.73
CA LEU A 601 32.76 21.56 -19.55
C LEU A 601 31.47 21.87 -18.77
N PRO A 602 30.84 20.86 -18.14
CA PRO A 602 29.65 21.04 -17.30
C PRO A 602 29.94 21.77 -15.98
N TYR A 603 31.16 22.29 -15.80
CA TYR A 603 31.58 23.06 -14.65
C TYR A 603 32.59 24.14 -15.03
N ARG A 604 32.58 25.25 -14.29
CA ARG A 604 33.52 26.37 -14.47
C ARG A 604 33.61 27.25 -13.22
N LEU A 605 34.68 28.04 -13.12
CA LEU A 605 34.81 29.08 -12.12
C LEU A 605 34.23 30.40 -12.66
N LEU A 606 33.35 31.01 -11.88
CA LEU A 606 32.79 32.34 -12.09
C LEU A 606 33.53 33.39 -11.25
N ASP A 607 33.29 34.66 -11.55
CA ASP A 607 33.87 35.80 -10.83
C ASP A 607 33.61 35.75 -9.32
N GLY A 608 34.65 36.09 -8.56
CA GLY A 608 34.63 36.06 -7.10
C GLY A 608 34.93 34.68 -6.49
N GLY A 609 35.41 33.73 -7.30
CA GLY A 609 35.77 32.39 -6.83
C GLY A 609 34.55 31.52 -6.58
N ILE A 610 33.50 31.66 -7.40
CA ILE A 610 32.27 30.87 -7.30
C ILE A 610 32.34 29.74 -8.32
N GLY A 611 32.24 28.49 -7.87
CA GLY A 611 32.07 27.37 -8.78
C GLY A 611 30.65 27.34 -9.35
N TYR A 612 30.50 27.03 -10.63
CA TYR A 612 29.24 26.69 -11.26
C TYR A 612 29.34 25.27 -11.80
N VAL A 613 28.34 24.44 -11.53
CA VAL A 613 28.25 23.06 -12.00
C VAL A 613 26.82 22.83 -12.48
N ASP A 614 26.66 22.37 -13.71
CA ASP A 614 25.37 22.02 -14.26
C ASP A 614 25.19 20.50 -14.24
N LEU A 615 24.23 20.06 -13.44
CA LEU A 615 24.03 18.65 -13.13
C LEU A 615 23.22 17.92 -14.18
N THR A 616 22.67 18.62 -15.17
CA THR A 616 21.86 18.05 -16.25
C THR A 616 22.69 17.33 -17.32
N TRP A 617 24.02 17.50 -17.28
CA TRP A 617 24.98 16.92 -18.22
C TRP A 617 26.34 16.58 -17.60
N LEU A 618 26.57 16.87 -16.31
CA LEU A 618 27.74 16.35 -15.59
C LEU A 618 27.67 14.82 -15.52
N GLU A 619 28.66 14.14 -16.10
CA GLU A 619 28.76 12.68 -16.07
C GLU A 619 29.45 12.17 -14.80
N GLY A 620 29.14 10.93 -14.41
CA GLY A 620 29.73 10.28 -13.22
C GLY A 620 31.26 10.26 -13.22
N ASN A 621 31.88 10.01 -14.37
CA ASN A 621 33.34 9.99 -14.52
C ASN A 621 33.99 11.38 -14.49
N GLN A 622 33.21 12.47 -14.59
CA GLN A 622 33.72 13.85 -14.57
C GLN A 622 33.72 14.46 -13.16
N VAL A 623 33.06 13.83 -12.18
CA VAL A 623 32.95 14.33 -10.81
C VAL A 623 34.33 14.60 -10.19
N ASP A 624 35.32 13.74 -10.45
CA ASP A 624 36.66 13.91 -9.91
C ASP A 624 37.40 15.11 -10.48
N ALA A 625 37.32 15.28 -11.80
CA ALA A 625 37.91 16.41 -12.50
C ALA A 625 37.21 17.73 -12.10
N MET A 626 35.89 17.71 -11.91
CA MET A 626 35.11 18.85 -11.46
C MET A 626 35.57 19.34 -10.08
N PHE A 627 35.66 18.47 -9.08
CA PHE A 627 36.14 18.87 -7.74
C PHE A 627 37.58 19.39 -7.78
N THR A 628 38.42 18.82 -8.65
CA THR A 628 39.81 19.27 -8.82
C THR A 628 39.85 20.68 -9.42
N ALA A 629 39.07 20.93 -10.47
CA ALA A 629 38.98 22.23 -11.14
C ALA A 629 38.38 23.32 -10.23
N LEU A 630 37.47 22.94 -9.33
CA LEU A 630 36.79 23.85 -8.40
C LEU A 630 37.39 23.85 -6.98
N ALA A 631 38.60 23.31 -6.79
CA ALA A 631 39.22 23.21 -5.47
C ALA A 631 39.43 24.57 -4.78
N SER A 632 39.58 25.65 -5.56
CA SER A 632 39.74 27.03 -5.06
C SER A 632 38.40 27.78 -4.88
N ALA A 633 37.27 27.15 -5.21
CA ALA A 633 35.96 27.79 -5.10
C ALA A 633 35.58 28.04 -3.64
N LYS A 634 35.13 29.25 -3.33
CA LYS A 634 34.62 29.64 -2.01
C LYS A 634 33.20 29.12 -1.76
N GLY A 635 32.47 28.84 -2.84
CA GLY A 635 31.11 28.34 -2.84
C GLY A 635 30.78 27.72 -4.21
N ILE A 636 29.80 26.83 -4.28
CA ILE A 636 29.37 26.22 -5.55
C ILE A 636 27.87 26.45 -5.79
N VAL A 637 27.51 26.88 -7.00
CA VAL A 637 26.14 26.85 -7.53
C VAL A 637 25.98 25.59 -8.37
N PHE A 638 25.00 24.77 -8.02
CA PHE A 638 24.59 23.58 -8.76
C PHE A 638 23.31 23.89 -9.55
N ASP A 639 23.33 23.73 -10.87
CA ASP A 639 22.12 23.84 -11.69
C ASP A 639 21.42 22.49 -11.82
N MET A 640 20.19 22.40 -11.31
CA MET A 640 19.33 21.23 -11.37
C MET A 640 18.00 21.54 -12.08
N ARG A 641 17.96 22.58 -12.92
CA ARG A 641 16.80 22.96 -13.74
C ARG A 641 16.66 22.03 -14.96
N GLY A 642 16.59 20.73 -14.70
CA GLY A 642 16.55 19.62 -15.66
C GLY A 642 16.73 18.28 -14.94
N TYR A 643 17.12 17.23 -15.67
CA TYR A 643 17.26 15.89 -15.11
C TYR A 643 18.72 15.40 -15.12
N PRO A 644 19.24 14.85 -14.01
CA PRO A 644 20.67 14.58 -13.86
C PRO A 644 21.13 13.24 -14.45
N HIS A 645 22.46 13.07 -14.50
CA HIS A 645 23.15 11.84 -14.96
C HIS A 645 23.70 11.02 -13.78
N GLN A 646 22.87 10.74 -12.76
CA GLN A 646 23.19 9.84 -11.63
C GLN A 646 24.41 10.25 -10.76
N THR A 647 24.79 11.54 -10.74
CA THR A 647 25.99 12.03 -10.04
C THR A 647 25.79 12.32 -8.55
N GLY A 648 24.55 12.29 -8.06
CA GLY A 648 24.19 12.74 -6.71
C GLY A 648 24.93 12.06 -5.56
N TRP A 649 25.16 10.75 -5.64
CA TRP A 649 25.84 9.99 -4.60
C TRP A 649 27.29 10.42 -4.41
N ALA A 650 28.06 10.48 -5.50
CA ALA A 650 29.47 10.87 -5.47
C ALA A 650 29.64 12.33 -5.01
N LEU A 651 28.77 13.23 -5.51
CA LEU A 651 28.76 14.64 -5.12
C LEU A 651 28.40 14.82 -3.66
N GLY A 652 27.28 14.23 -3.23
CA GLY A 652 26.80 14.32 -1.85
C GLY A 652 27.82 13.80 -0.85
N ALA A 653 28.41 12.62 -1.12
CA ALA A 653 29.42 12.02 -0.25
C ALA A 653 30.69 12.91 -0.16
N GLY A 654 31.16 13.45 -1.28
CA GLY A 654 32.30 14.38 -1.33
C GLY A 654 32.06 15.73 -0.63
N MET A 655 30.82 16.06 -0.27
CA MET A 655 30.44 17.30 0.43
C MET A 655 29.87 17.06 1.83
N ASN A 656 29.86 15.81 2.33
CA ASN A 656 29.08 15.40 3.50
C ASN A 656 29.69 15.83 4.84
N VAL A 657 29.63 17.13 5.15
CA VAL A 657 30.11 17.71 6.41
C VAL A 657 29.16 17.48 7.59
N LYS A 658 27.85 17.34 7.34
CA LYS A 658 26.84 17.20 8.40
C LYS A 658 26.58 15.76 8.83
N LYS A 659 26.79 14.77 7.94
CA LYS A 659 26.51 13.33 8.19
C LYS A 659 25.08 13.03 8.67
N ALA A 660 24.13 13.88 8.27
CA ALA A 660 22.73 13.73 8.61
C ALA A 660 22.06 12.61 7.80
N PRO A 661 20.94 12.04 8.30
CA PRO A 661 20.00 11.29 7.47
C PRO A 661 19.64 12.06 6.20
N THR A 662 19.75 11.41 5.05
CA THR A 662 19.42 12.01 3.76
C THR A 662 17.92 12.00 3.51
N ALA A 663 17.34 10.82 3.60
CA ALA A 663 15.96 10.56 3.22
C ALA A 663 15.40 9.43 4.08
N LEU A 664 14.09 9.46 4.28
CA LEU A 664 13.34 8.34 4.82
C LEU A 664 12.54 7.70 3.68
N PHE A 665 12.73 6.40 3.50
CA PHE A 665 12.06 5.60 2.50
C PHE A 665 10.92 4.82 3.13
N GLU A 666 9.77 4.84 2.48
CA GLU A 666 8.55 4.22 2.98
C GLU A 666 7.95 3.32 1.90
N ARG A 667 7.78 2.04 2.21
CA ARG A 667 7.19 1.07 1.28
C ARG A 667 5.91 0.47 1.87
N PRO A 668 4.80 0.41 1.11
CA PRO A 668 3.59 -0.25 1.57
C PRO A 668 3.83 -1.71 1.91
N VAL A 669 3.31 -2.14 3.06
CA VAL A 669 3.22 -3.54 3.47
C VAL A 669 1.75 -3.92 3.50
N VAL A 670 1.39 -4.94 2.74
CA VAL A 670 0.01 -5.45 2.65
C VAL A 670 0.01 -6.86 3.21
N SER A 671 -0.60 -7.02 4.37
CA SER A 671 -0.86 -8.31 5.01
C SER A 671 -2.08 -8.18 5.90
N ALA A 672 -2.69 -9.30 6.27
CA ALA A 672 -3.89 -9.25 7.08
C ALA A 672 -3.63 -8.71 8.50
N GLN A 673 -2.44 -8.98 9.05
CA GLN A 673 -2.05 -8.51 10.39
C GLN A 673 -1.60 -7.04 10.42
N ALA A 674 -0.78 -6.62 9.44
CA ALA A 674 -0.34 -5.23 9.35
C ALA A 674 -1.46 -4.31 8.81
N GLY A 675 -2.53 -4.91 8.27
CA GLY A 675 -3.51 -4.23 7.43
C GLY A 675 -2.79 -3.53 6.28
N ARG A 676 -2.65 -2.21 6.42
CA ARG A 676 -1.90 -1.35 5.50
C ARG A 676 -0.69 -0.76 6.23
N GLY A 677 0.29 -1.62 6.49
CA GLY A 677 1.54 -1.28 7.15
C GLY A 677 2.50 -0.52 6.23
N ARG A 678 3.60 -0.05 6.80
CA ARG A 678 4.68 0.63 6.08
C ARG A 678 6.02 0.09 6.57
N PHE A 679 6.88 -0.33 5.65
CA PHE A 679 8.29 -0.57 5.93
C PHE A 679 9.04 0.75 5.79
N LEU A 680 9.70 1.19 6.86
CA LEU A 680 10.44 2.45 6.90
C LEU A 680 11.93 2.17 7.07
N PHE A 681 12.77 2.81 6.26
CA PHE A 681 14.21 2.82 6.48
C PHE A 681 14.84 4.17 6.19
N GLU A 682 15.91 4.46 6.92
CA GLU A 682 16.68 5.67 6.76
C GLU A 682 17.82 5.46 5.76
N GLN A 683 17.98 6.40 4.83
CA GLN A 683 19.11 6.44 3.93
C GLN A 683 20.14 7.46 4.42
N ARG A 684 21.41 7.05 4.38
CA ARG A 684 22.57 7.92 4.63
C ARG A 684 23.51 7.89 3.43
N LEU A 685 24.21 9.00 3.23
CA LEU A 685 25.35 9.06 2.33
C LEU A 685 26.47 8.12 2.81
N PRO A 686 27.12 7.36 1.91
CA PRO A 686 28.25 6.52 2.28
C PRO A 686 29.43 7.39 2.75
N PRO A 687 30.32 6.84 3.60
CA PRO A 687 31.56 7.51 3.95
C PRO A 687 32.45 7.72 2.72
N ALA A 688 32.97 8.94 2.53
CA ALA A 688 33.93 9.28 1.50
C ALA A 688 34.88 10.40 1.97
N PRO A 689 36.07 10.55 1.37
CA PRO A 689 36.93 11.71 1.61
C PRO A 689 36.17 13.01 1.29
N LEU A 690 36.28 13.98 2.19
CA LEU A 690 35.67 15.29 2.02
C LEU A 690 36.47 16.09 0.99
N ARG A 691 35.81 16.55 -0.08
CA ARG A 691 36.42 17.24 -1.22
C ARG A 691 36.01 18.70 -1.33
N PHE A 692 34.87 19.06 -0.74
CA PHE A 692 34.40 20.43 -0.69
C PHE A 692 33.61 20.70 0.60
N GLN A 693 33.91 21.82 1.27
CA GLN A 693 33.33 22.18 2.56
C GLN A 693 32.61 23.53 2.55
N GLY A 694 32.72 24.28 1.44
CA GLY A 694 32.09 25.58 1.29
C GLY A 694 30.56 25.48 1.27
N PRO A 695 29.87 26.62 1.38
CA PRO A 695 28.43 26.68 1.14
C PRO A 695 28.10 26.35 -0.32
N SER A 696 26.88 25.89 -0.54
CA SER A 696 26.36 25.67 -1.89
C SER A 696 24.90 26.07 -2.02
N VAL A 697 24.54 26.44 -3.24
CA VAL A 697 23.17 26.73 -3.68
C VAL A 697 22.83 25.79 -4.83
N MET A 698 21.59 25.32 -4.89
CA MET A 698 21.05 24.57 -6.02
C MET A 698 19.91 25.34 -6.69
N LEU A 699 20.01 25.52 -8.00
CA LEU A 699 18.97 26.10 -8.83
C LEU A 699 17.96 25.00 -9.17
N VAL A 700 16.68 25.25 -8.91
CA VAL A 700 15.61 24.27 -9.09
C VAL A 700 14.40 24.91 -9.76
N ASP A 701 13.63 24.09 -10.48
CA ASP A 701 12.35 24.51 -11.05
C ASP A 701 11.40 23.31 -11.21
N GLU A 702 10.27 23.51 -11.91
CA GLU A 702 9.26 22.48 -12.14
C GLU A 702 9.75 21.26 -12.92
N ARG A 703 10.91 21.34 -13.57
CA ARG A 703 11.55 20.21 -14.27
C ARG A 703 12.38 19.35 -13.31
N THR A 704 12.73 19.87 -12.14
CA THR A 704 13.39 19.12 -11.08
C THR A 704 12.40 18.10 -10.51
N GLN A 705 12.54 16.82 -10.88
CA GLN A 705 11.64 15.73 -10.48
C GLN A 705 12.45 14.50 -10.04
N SER A 706 11.87 13.66 -9.17
CA SER A 706 12.35 12.28 -8.93
C SER A 706 13.80 12.25 -8.46
N GLN A 707 14.70 11.65 -9.23
CA GLN A 707 16.12 11.67 -8.92
C GLN A 707 16.64 13.09 -8.67
N ALA A 708 16.24 14.08 -9.47
CA ALA A 708 16.70 15.45 -9.32
C ALA A 708 16.33 16.02 -7.94
N GLU A 709 15.13 15.70 -7.44
CA GLU A 709 14.69 16.08 -6.10
C GLU A 709 15.45 15.29 -5.02
N HIS A 710 15.76 14.01 -5.28
CA HIS A 710 16.57 13.19 -4.39
C HIS A 710 18.00 13.73 -4.24
N ILE A 711 18.60 14.29 -5.30
CA ILE A 711 19.89 14.98 -5.22
C ILE A 711 19.80 16.22 -4.32
N GLY A 712 18.69 16.97 -4.40
CA GLY A 712 18.44 18.05 -3.45
C GLY A 712 18.41 17.59 -2.00
N LEU A 713 17.78 16.44 -1.71
CA LEU A 713 17.81 15.82 -0.38
C LEU A 713 19.24 15.46 0.05
N LEU A 714 20.01 14.79 -0.82
CA LEU A 714 21.42 14.44 -0.59
C LEU A 714 22.23 15.69 -0.22
N PHE A 715 22.07 16.77 -0.97
CA PHE A 715 22.89 17.98 -0.79
C PHE A 715 22.47 18.79 0.44
N SER A 716 21.17 18.88 0.71
CA SER A 716 20.65 19.49 1.93
C SER A 716 21.18 18.75 3.19
N ALA A 717 21.15 17.42 3.17
CA ALA A 717 21.67 16.60 4.25
C ALA A 717 23.20 16.59 4.34
N ALA A 718 23.92 16.70 3.22
CA ALA A 718 25.38 16.70 3.16
C ALA A 718 25.98 17.97 3.78
N ASN A 719 25.55 19.14 3.32
CA ASN A 719 26.18 20.42 3.69
C ASN A 719 25.19 21.58 3.93
N GLY A 720 23.88 21.32 3.88
CA GLY A 720 22.86 22.36 4.04
C GLY A 720 22.65 23.23 2.80
N THR A 721 22.82 22.66 1.60
CA THR A 721 22.58 23.36 0.34
C THR A 721 21.21 24.06 0.34
N ARG A 722 21.20 25.34 -0.07
CA ARG A 722 19.97 26.15 -0.21
C ARG A 722 19.41 26.02 -1.62
N PHE A 723 18.09 26.05 -1.75
CA PHE A 723 17.40 26.01 -3.05
C PHE A 723 16.98 27.42 -3.51
N VAL A 724 17.17 27.74 -4.78
CA VAL A 724 16.79 29.01 -5.41
C VAL A 724 16.08 28.72 -6.74
N GLY A 725 14.96 29.41 -7.02
CA GLY A 725 14.18 29.19 -8.24
C GLY A 725 12.69 29.06 -7.97
N SER A 726 12.02 28.11 -8.62
CA SER A 726 10.61 27.76 -8.39
C SER A 726 10.46 26.41 -7.68
N PRO A 727 9.32 26.15 -7.00
CA PRO A 727 9.05 24.84 -6.42
C PRO A 727 9.17 23.70 -7.44
N THR A 728 9.69 22.57 -6.98
CA THR A 728 9.96 21.40 -7.83
C THR A 728 8.71 20.56 -8.07
N ALA A 729 8.83 19.48 -8.86
CA ALA A 729 7.70 18.64 -9.24
C ALA A 729 6.98 17.96 -8.07
N GLY A 730 7.64 17.77 -6.93
CA GLY A 730 7.07 17.08 -5.77
C GLY A 730 6.70 15.63 -6.08
N ALA A 731 7.50 14.95 -6.89
CA ALA A 731 7.25 13.59 -7.35
C ALA A 731 8.54 12.77 -7.20
N ASN A 732 8.82 12.34 -5.97
CA ASN A 732 9.97 11.51 -5.65
C ASN A 732 9.49 10.14 -5.17
N GLY A 733 10.25 9.09 -5.45
CA GLY A 733 9.85 7.73 -5.17
C GLY A 733 10.25 6.77 -6.28
N ASP A 734 10.33 5.49 -5.95
CA ASP A 734 10.64 4.47 -6.94
C ASP A 734 9.40 4.16 -7.77
N ILE A 735 9.57 4.15 -9.09
CA ILE A 735 8.51 3.89 -10.04
C ILE A 735 8.30 2.38 -10.17
N THR A 736 7.08 1.91 -9.89
CA THR A 736 6.60 0.59 -10.30
C THR A 736 5.55 0.73 -11.39
N ASP A 737 5.06 -0.40 -11.89
CA ASP A 737 4.05 -0.44 -12.93
C ASP A 737 3.18 -1.68 -12.82
N MET A 738 1.94 -1.50 -13.26
CA MET A 738 0.97 -2.58 -13.48
C MET A 738 0.44 -2.50 -14.91
N CYS A 739 0.06 -3.63 -15.46
CA CYS A 739 -0.48 -3.78 -16.81
C CYS A 739 -1.92 -4.29 -16.75
N MET A 740 -2.73 -3.71 -17.62
CA MET A 740 -4.16 -3.91 -17.71
C MET A 740 -4.46 -4.92 -18.82
N PRO A 741 -5.59 -5.63 -18.75
CA PRO A 741 -6.14 -6.33 -19.91
C PRO A 741 -6.09 -5.42 -21.14
N GLY A 742 -5.49 -5.88 -22.24
CA GLY A 742 -5.25 -5.09 -23.46
C GLY A 742 -3.85 -4.49 -23.60
N GLY A 743 -2.90 -4.82 -22.70
CA GLY A 743 -1.47 -4.52 -22.90
C GLY A 743 -1.00 -3.13 -22.46
N THR A 744 -1.93 -2.24 -22.12
CA THR A 744 -1.63 -0.92 -21.59
C THR A 744 -1.22 -1.00 -20.13
N CYS A 745 -0.15 -0.32 -19.74
CA CYS A 745 0.35 -0.29 -18.38
C CYS A 745 0.33 1.13 -17.79
N VAL A 746 0.22 1.22 -16.47
CA VAL A 746 0.19 2.45 -15.68
C VAL A 746 1.37 2.40 -14.71
N THR A 747 2.19 3.45 -14.69
CA THR A 747 3.23 3.63 -13.68
C THR A 747 2.69 4.29 -12.41
N PHE A 748 3.35 4.11 -11.27
CA PHE A 748 3.07 4.85 -10.04
C PHE A 748 4.25 4.78 -9.06
N SER A 749 4.27 5.67 -8.06
CA SER A 749 5.24 5.58 -6.96
C SER A 749 4.93 4.39 -6.04
N GLY A 750 5.74 3.33 -6.12
CA GLY A 750 5.63 2.13 -5.29
C GLY A 750 6.44 2.20 -3.99
N GLN A 751 7.36 3.15 -3.89
CA GLN A 751 8.10 3.47 -2.66
C GLN A 751 8.15 4.99 -2.49
N GLY A 752 7.75 5.47 -1.32
CA GLY A 752 7.68 6.88 -0.96
C GLY A 752 8.98 7.38 -0.35
N ILE A 753 9.26 8.67 -0.53
CA ILE A 753 10.47 9.34 -0.08
C ILE A 753 10.10 10.64 0.66
N ARG A 754 10.67 10.79 1.85
CA ARG A 754 10.57 12.00 2.69
C ARG A 754 11.95 12.58 2.92
N PHE A 755 12.01 13.83 3.39
CA PHE A 755 13.25 14.39 3.92
C PHE A 755 13.77 13.50 5.07
N GLY A 756 15.09 13.52 5.31
CA GLY A 756 15.70 12.76 6.41
C GLY A 756 15.16 13.11 7.82
N ASP A 757 14.50 14.26 7.97
CA ASP A 757 13.82 14.70 9.19
C ASP A 757 12.32 14.33 9.23
N GLY A 758 11.82 13.60 8.23
CA GLY A 758 10.42 13.19 8.12
C GLY A 758 9.49 14.22 7.50
N ARG A 759 9.95 15.41 7.08
CA ARG A 759 9.10 16.34 6.31
C ARG A 759 8.68 15.73 4.98
N GLN A 760 7.47 16.07 4.54
CA GLN A 760 6.91 15.60 3.28
C GLN A 760 7.60 16.27 2.08
N LEU A 761 7.92 15.47 1.06
CA LEU A 761 8.35 15.97 -0.24
C LEU A 761 7.24 15.83 -1.29
N GLN A 762 6.56 14.68 -1.35
CA GLN A 762 5.49 14.46 -2.33
C GLN A 762 4.44 15.59 -2.29
N ARG A 763 4.01 16.06 -3.46
CA ARG A 763 3.12 17.21 -3.69
C ARG A 763 3.69 18.59 -3.34
N ILE A 764 4.70 18.69 -2.48
CA ILE A 764 5.30 19.97 -2.04
C ILE A 764 6.52 20.31 -2.89
N GLY A 765 7.38 19.32 -3.14
CA GLY A 765 8.69 19.49 -3.74
C GLY A 765 9.74 20.05 -2.78
N LEU A 766 10.94 20.29 -3.29
CA LEU A 766 11.95 21.12 -2.67
C LEU A 766 11.48 22.57 -2.75
N SER A 767 11.22 23.17 -1.60
CA SER A 767 10.79 24.58 -1.53
C SER A 767 12.02 25.50 -1.63
N PRO A 768 12.10 26.38 -2.65
CA PRO A 768 13.17 27.36 -2.73
C PRO A 768 13.06 28.36 -1.58
N LEU A 769 14.18 28.61 -0.91
CA LEU A 769 14.26 29.64 0.13
C LEU A 769 14.01 31.03 -0.47
N VAL A 770 14.41 31.21 -1.73
CA VAL A 770 14.29 32.46 -2.47
C VAL A 770 13.56 32.16 -3.78
N PRO A 771 12.25 32.45 -3.85
CA PRO A 771 11.50 32.26 -5.07
C PRO A 771 11.98 33.26 -6.14
N VAL A 772 12.32 32.75 -7.32
CA VAL A 772 12.70 33.55 -8.49
C VAL A 772 12.35 32.77 -9.74
N ARG A 773 11.76 33.45 -10.73
CA ARG A 773 11.41 32.87 -12.03
C ARG A 773 12.08 33.69 -13.13
N PRO A 774 12.45 33.06 -14.27
CA PRO A 774 12.86 33.81 -15.45
C PRO A 774 11.73 34.71 -15.96
N THR A 775 12.08 35.81 -16.61
CA THR A 775 11.12 36.68 -17.32
C THR A 775 11.24 36.51 -18.83
N ILE A 776 10.18 36.80 -19.57
CA ILE A 776 10.25 36.77 -21.05
C ILE A 776 11.30 37.76 -21.55
N ALA A 777 11.35 38.94 -20.94
CA ALA A 777 12.33 39.98 -21.26
C ALA A 777 13.77 39.53 -20.95
N GLY A 778 13.99 38.86 -19.82
CA GLY A 778 15.28 38.32 -19.43
C GLY A 778 15.78 37.26 -20.39
N LEU A 779 14.93 36.29 -20.73
CA LEU A 779 15.25 35.24 -21.70
C LEU A 779 15.63 35.83 -23.06
N ARG A 780 14.87 36.80 -23.57
CA ARG A 780 15.18 37.49 -24.84
C ARG A 780 16.48 38.29 -24.78
N ALA A 781 16.83 38.81 -23.59
CA ALA A 781 18.07 39.53 -23.36
C ALA A 781 19.26 38.61 -23.01
N GLY A 782 19.09 37.28 -23.01
CA GLY A 782 20.13 36.32 -22.62
C GLY A 782 20.52 36.40 -21.14
N LYS A 783 19.63 36.90 -20.28
CA LYS A 783 19.84 37.01 -18.83
C LYS A 783 19.24 35.80 -18.13
N ASP A 784 20.02 35.21 -17.21
CA ASP A 784 19.55 34.15 -16.33
C ASP A 784 19.35 34.72 -14.92
N GLU A 785 18.13 35.20 -14.64
CA GLU A 785 17.82 35.83 -13.36
C GLU A 785 17.90 34.85 -12.18
N VAL A 786 17.63 33.56 -12.42
CA VAL A 786 17.69 32.51 -11.40
C VAL A 786 19.14 32.25 -11.00
N LEU A 787 20.05 32.11 -11.97
CA LEU A 787 21.49 31.98 -11.70
C LEU A 787 22.04 33.22 -11.01
N ALA A 788 21.71 34.42 -11.49
CA ALA A 788 22.15 35.67 -10.87
C ALA A 788 21.73 35.74 -9.40
N ARG A 789 20.47 35.36 -9.10
CA ARG A 789 19.97 35.31 -7.73
C ARG A 789 20.65 34.22 -6.90
N GLY A 790 20.92 33.05 -7.48
CA GLY A 790 21.65 31.98 -6.81
C GLY A 790 23.06 32.38 -6.40
N VAL A 791 23.79 33.08 -7.29
CA VAL A 791 25.11 33.64 -6.99
C VAL A 791 25.03 34.68 -5.87
N GLU A 792 24.01 35.53 -5.86
CA GLU A 792 23.81 36.52 -4.81
C GLU A 792 23.58 35.86 -3.44
N VAL A 793 22.69 34.86 -3.37
CA VAL A 793 22.42 34.10 -2.14
C VAL A 793 23.71 33.42 -1.65
N LEU A 794 24.45 32.77 -2.55
CA LEU A 794 25.69 32.10 -2.21
C LEU A 794 26.74 33.07 -1.66
N ARG A 795 26.87 34.28 -2.22
CA ARG A 795 27.78 35.31 -1.70
C ARG A 795 27.43 35.72 -0.28
N ARG A 796 26.14 35.84 0.04
CA ARG A 796 25.67 36.13 1.42
C ARG A 796 26.03 35.00 2.38
N GLU A 797 25.84 33.75 1.97
CA GLU A 797 26.22 32.57 2.77
C GLU A 797 27.73 32.48 3.00
N ILE A 798 28.55 32.79 1.99
CA ILE A 798 30.02 32.88 2.12
C ILE A 798 30.40 33.96 3.15
N ALA A 799 29.81 35.16 3.04
CA ALA A 799 30.07 36.25 3.97
C ALA A 799 29.62 35.92 5.40
N ALA A 800 28.45 35.29 5.57
CA ALA A 800 27.95 34.88 6.87
C ALA A 800 28.86 33.84 7.55
N ARG A 801 29.37 32.86 6.80
CA ARG A 801 30.34 31.87 7.32
C ARG A 801 31.68 32.49 7.69
N ALA A 802 32.14 33.51 6.96
CA ALA A 802 33.37 34.22 7.30
C ALA A 802 33.27 35.02 8.62
N LEU A 803 32.05 35.36 9.05
CA LEU A 803 31.78 36.09 10.30
C LEU A 803 31.54 35.17 11.51
N GLN A 804 31.38 33.86 11.32
CA GLN A 804 31.24 32.92 12.44
C GLN A 804 32.63 32.66 13.06
N PRO A 805 32.81 32.86 14.38
CA PRO A 805 34.08 32.54 15.03
C PRO A 805 34.33 31.04 14.90
N ALA A 806 35.56 30.67 14.54
CA ALA A 806 35.96 29.27 14.43
C ALA A 806 35.82 28.57 15.80
N THR A 807 34.67 27.94 16.04
CA THR A 807 34.50 27.01 17.16
C THR A 807 35.35 25.79 16.84
N ARG A 808 36.49 25.70 17.54
CA ARG A 808 37.40 24.56 17.54
C ARG A 808 36.76 23.31 18.12
#